data_AF-A0A9X0KVE6-F1
#
_entry.id   AF-A0A9X0KVE6-F1
#
_cell.length_a   1.000
_cell.length_b   1.000
_cell.length_c   1.000
_cell.angle_alpha   90.00
_cell.angle_beta   90.00
_cell.angle_gamma   90.00
#
_symmetry.space_group_name_H-M   'P 1'
#
loop_
_entity.id
_entity.type
_entity.pdbx_description
1 polymer ?
#
loop_
_entity_poly.entity_id
_entity_poly.type
_entity_poly.pdbx_seq_one_letter_code
_entity_poly.pdbx_strand_id
1 'polypeptide(L)'
;MMNASITTCQILIVGGGAAGIATAASLLARDAALQITLVDPADTHYYQPGWTMVGAGIFTPQSTARSMASLIPTGVQWIKAAVATFEPQHNTLTLADGRTLGYQQLVVCPGLKLDWAAIDGLVETLGANGVTSNYRYDLAPYTWKLVQGLKQGRALFTQPPMPIKCAGAPQKAMYLSCDHWLKTGRLAQINTQFFNAGGVLFGVADYVPALMKYIERYAIDLKFSHRLVAVDGPGKRATFVCPQADGSSETVEHSFEMLHVVPPQIAPDFIRSSPLADPAGWVDVDPATLRHRQFANVHALGDATNTSNAKTAAAARKQAPVVANNVLVALGRLSESAVYDGYGSCPLTVEKGRIVLAEFTYGGKVAPSFPRWLLDGRQPTRLAWWLKERVLPVLYWHGMACSRDVNGWPNRKRLTPGMDEHQLLGVGLGAIIGVVLALTGAGGGILAVPLLVFGLGLSIVEAAPVGLLAVGLAAGIGAVLGLRQGIVRYRAAGYIASIGVLMAPLGLWLAHRLPNTPLALVFSVVLLYACTRMFIRASRELRHGQPPPRAEMLPCVLNPLQGRLRWTMPCLRALTLTGVGSGLLSGLLGVGGGFVIIPALTRYSDLGMKSVVATSLAVIALVSTGSVITASLSGVMHWTVGAPFALGAVIGLIVGRQVARYLAGPRLQQLFAVCGIVAAFMLALSVR
;
A
#
# COMPACT_ATOMS: atom_id res chain seq x y z
N MET A 1 -22.24 7.53 53.09
CA MET A 1 -21.61 6.95 51.89
C MET A 1 -21.32 8.12 50.96
N MET A 2 -20.04 8.47 50.80
CA MET A 2 -19.62 9.62 49.98
C MET A 2 -19.94 9.31 48.51
N ASN A 3 -20.74 10.18 47.87
CA ASN A 3 -20.97 10.16 46.42
C ASN A 3 -19.63 10.38 45.71
N ALA A 4 -18.98 9.30 45.29
CA ALA A 4 -17.85 9.41 44.38
C ALA A 4 -18.38 10.00 43.05
N SER A 5 -17.89 11.19 42.68
CA SER A 5 -18.28 11.85 41.44
C SER A 5 -17.83 10.98 40.25
N ILE A 6 -18.78 10.41 39.52
CA ILE A 6 -18.50 9.62 38.31
C ILE A 6 -17.89 10.55 37.25
N THR A 7 -16.70 10.22 36.76
CA THR A 7 -16.09 10.96 35.65
C THR A 7 -16.72 10.48 34.34
N THR A 8 -17.46 11.35 33.65
CA THR A 8 -18.14 11.00 32.39
C THR A 8 -17.31 11.42 31.19
N CYS A 9 -16.91 10.44 30.38
CA CYS A 9 -16.16 10.61 29.14
C CYS A 9 -17.11 10.73 27.93
N GLN A 10 -16.78 11.57 26.95
CA GLN A 10 -17.52 11.59 25.68
C GLN A 10 -17.29 10.29 24.90
N ILE A 11 -16.02 9.94 24.65
CA ILE A 11 -15.63 8.67 24.04
C ILE A 11 -14.63 7.97 24.95
N LEU A 12 -14.96 6.75 25.37
CA LEU A 12 -14.09 5.90 26.17
C LEU A 12 -13.59 4.72 25.34
N ILE A 13 -12.28 4.58 25.21
CA ILE A 13 -11.62 3.49 24.49
C ILE A 13 -10.94 2.56 25.51
N VAL A 14 -11.30 1.27 25.48
CA VAL A 14 -10.69 0.23 26.32
C VAL A 14 -9.68 -0.56 25.50
N GLY A 15 -8.41 -0.45 25.87
CA GLY A 15 -7.27 -1.08 25.21
C GLY A 15 -6.46 -0.11 24.36
N GLY A 16 -5.17 0.03 24.68
CA GLY A 16 -4.14 0.81 23.99
C GLY A 16 -3.35 0.00 22.97
N GLY A 17 -3.89 -1.15 22.55
CA GLY A 17 -3.30 -1.98 21.50
C GLY A 17 -3.38 -1.34 20.11
N ALA A 18 -3.04 -2.13 19.08
CA ALA A 18 -3.05 -1.69 17.69
C ALA A 18 -4.39 -1.06 17.27
N ALA A 19 -5.49 -1.69 17.68
CA ALA A 19 -6.85 -1.25 17.39
C ALA A 19 -7.21 0.07 18.10
N GLY A 20 -6.94 0.18 19.40
CA GLY A 20 -7.35 1.35 20.18
C GLY A 20 -6.65 2.63 19.77
N ILE A 21 -5.31 2.58 19.60
CA ILE A 21 -4.57 3.76 19.10
C ILE A 21 -5.05 4.14 17.69
N ALA A 22 -5.22 3.16 16.81
CA ALA A 22 -5.69 3.43 15.44
C ALA A 22 -7.09 4.06 15.44
N THR A 23 -8.00 3.61 16.30
CA THR A 23 -9.34 4.19 16.42
C THR A 23 -9.28 5.61 17.00
N ALA A 24 -8.49 5.84 18.05
CA ALA A 24 -8.31 7.17 18.63
C ALA A 24 -7.77 8.17 17.59
N ALA A 25 -6.71 7.79 16.85
CA ALA A 25 -6.14 8.61 15.80
C ALA A 25 -7.14 8.85 14.64
N SER A 26 -7.89 7.81 14.26
CA SER A 26 -8.90 7.86 13.21
C SER A 26 -10.09 8.78 13.56
N LEU A 27 -10.49 8.80 14.84
CA LEU A 27 -11.51 9.72 15.36
C LEU A 27 -11.02 11.17 15.31
N LEU A 28 -9.84 11.46 15.88
CA LEU A 28 -9.28 12.83 15.89
C LEU A 28 -8.96 13.37 14.49
N ALA A 29 -8.59 12.50 13.55
CA ALA A 29 -8.37 12.89 12.16
C ALA A 29 -9.67 13.34 11.45
N ARG A 30 -10.83 12.84 11.89
CA ARG A 30 -12.14 13.23 11.36
C ARG A 30 -12.71 14.44 12.10
N ASP A 31 -12.49 14.48 13.41
CA ASP A 31 -12.98 15.54 14.26
C ASP A 31 -12.02 15.79 15.43
N ALA A 32 -11.25 16.87 15.34
CA ALA A 32 -10.24 17.23 16.33
C ALA A 32 -10.83 17.78 17.64
N ALA A 33 -12.14 18.04 17.70
CA ALA A 33 -12.80 18.58 18.90
C ALA A 33 -13.34 17.49 19.85
N LEU A 34 -13.13 16.21 19.51
CA LEU A 34 -13.58 15.09 20.34
C LEU A 34 -12.78 14.97 21.64
N GLN A 35 -13.47 14.69 22.73
CA GLN A 35 -12.86 14.33 24.01
C GLN A 35 -12.75 12.81 24.11
N ILE A 36 -11.53 12.29 23.97
CA ILE A 36 -11.26 10.86 23.98
C ILE A 36 -10.47 10.50 25.23
N THR A 37 -10.98 9.52 25.97
CA THR A 37 -10.27 8.87 27.07
C THR A 37 -9.90 7.46 26.66
N LEU A 38 -8.64 7.07 26.85
CA LEU A 38 -8.13 5.73 26.58
C LEU A 38 -7.69 5.09 27.89
N VAL A 39 -8.17 3.87 28.16
CA VAL A 39 -7.82 3.08 29.34
C VAL A 39 -6.97 1.89 28.91
N ASP A 40 -5.74 1.83 29.41
CA ASP A 40 -4.86 0.67 29.24
C ASP A 40 -3.78 0.64 30.34
N PRO A 41 -3.51 -0.50 30.98
CA PRO A 41 -2.53 -0.59 32.06
C PRO A 41 -1.06 -0.62 31.58
N ALA A 42 -0.80 -0.96 30.31
CA ALA A 42 0.54 -1.29 29.83
C ALA A 42 1.40 -0.04 29.57
N ASP A 43 2.67 -0.11 29.98
CA ASP A 43 3.67 0.92 29.67
C ASP A 43 4.24 0.82 28.25
N THR A 44 4.16 -0.35 27.65
CA THR A 44 4.84 -0.68 26.40
C THR A 44 3.85 -1.18 25.36
N HIS A 45 3.93 -0.58 24.17
CA HIS A 45 3.24 -1.05 22.99
C HIS A 45 4.13 -1.96 22.16
N TYR A 46 3.57 -3.05 21.64
CA TYR A 46 4.30 -3.97 20.79
C TYR A 46 3.72 -4.11 19.39
N TYR A 47 4.60 -4.03 18.38
CA TYR A 47 4.33 -4.51 17.02
C TYR A 47 4.50 -6.03 16.97
N GLN A 48 3.49 -6.75 17.48
CA GLN A 48 3.51 -8.21 17.62
C GLN A 48 3.73 -8.98 16.30
N PRO A 49 3.25 -8.54 15.12
CA PRO A 49 3.58 -9.22 13.85
C PRO A 49 5.08 -9.31 13.55
N GLY A 50 5.89 -8.47 14.18
CA GLY A 50 7.35 -8.49 14.09
C GLY A 50 8.00 -9.64 14.88
N TRP A 51 7.33 -10.26 15.85
CA TRP A 51 7.94 -11.29 16.70
C TRP A 51 8.30 -12.57 15.95
N THR A 52 7.55 -12.92 14.89
CA THR A 52 7.96 -13.97 13.94
C THR A 52 9.31 -13.66 13.28
N MET A 53 9.60 -12.39 12.99
CA MET A 53 10.87 -11.96 12.37
C MET A 53 12.00 -11.91 13.39
N VAL A 54 11.70 -11.60 14.66
CA VAL A 54 12.64 -11.71 15.78
C VAL A 54 13.05 -13.17 16.00
N GLY A 55 12.07 -14.09 16.00
CA GLY A 55 12.29 -15.54 16.13
C GLY A 55 13.08 -16.19 14.99
N ALA A 56 13.40 -15.42 13.94
CA ALA A 56 14.22 -15.84 12.81
C ALA A 56 15.47 -14.95 12.62
N GLY A 57 15.81 -14.12 13.60
CA GLY A 57 17.01 -13.27 13.58
C GLY A 57 17.02 -12.18 12.50
N ILE A 58 15.84 -11.73 12.04
CA ILE A 58 15.71 -10.67 11.04
C ILE A 58 15.50 -9.31 11.70
N PHE A 59 14.69 -9.27 12.76
CA PHE A 59 14.45 -8.06 13.56
C PHE A 59 15.08 -8.19 14.94
N THR A 60 15.35 -7.06 15.58
CA THR A 60 15.67 -7.02 17.01
C THR A 60 14.39 -6.89 17.84
N PRO A 61 14.34 -7.41 19.07
CA PRO A 61 13.17 -7.24 19.94
C PRO A 61 12.80 -5.78 20.15
N GLN A 62 13.80 -4.92 20.33
CA GLN A 62 13.63 -3.50 20.61
C GLN A 62 12.96 -2.77 19.45
N SER A 63 13.19 -3.16 18.19
CA SER A 63 12.52 -2.52 17.04
C SER A 63 11.01 -2.80 16.99
N THR A 64 10.52 -3.76 17.79
CA THR A 64 9.10 -4.12 17.89
C THR A 64 8.41 -3.53 19.12
N ALA A 65 9.10 -2.74 19.95
CA ALA A 65 8.58 -2.16 21.18
C ALA A 65 8.72 -0.64 21.20
N ARG A 66 7.71 0.06 21.72
CA ARG A 66 7.76 1.51 21.99
C ARG A 66 7.00 1.82 23.27
N SER A 67 7.34 2.93 23.94
CA SER A 67 6.55 3.43 25.07
C SER A 67 5.10 3.70 24.63
N MET A 68 4.14 3.27 25.44
CA MET A 68 2.71 3.50 25.18
C MET A 68 2.43 4.99 25.07
N ALA A 69 2.96 5.80 26.00
CA ALA A 69 2.82 7.25 26.01
C ALA A 69 3.26 7.91 24.69
N SER A 70 4.31 7.38 24.05
CA SER A 70 4.84 7.94 22.79
C SER A 70 3.92 7.76 21.58
N LEU A 71 2.88 6.91 21.70
CA LEU A 71 1.97 6.56 20.61
C LEU A 71 0.55 7.04 20.84
N ILE A 72 0.19 7.36 22.08
CA ILE A 72 -1.14 7.89 22.37
C ILE A 72 -1.28 9.24 21.69
N PRO A 73 -2.36 9.47 20.91
CA PRO A 73 -2.51 10.71 20.19
C PRO A 73 -2.58 11.94 21.10
N THR A 74 -2.01 13.06 20.63
CA THR A 74 -2.09 14.33 21.36
C THR A 74 -3.55 14.74 21.54
N GLY A 75 -3.94 15.10 22.76
CA GLY A 75 -5.32 15.41 23.12
C GLY A 75 -6.14 14.23 23.64
N VAL A 76 -5.63 12.99 23.56
CA VAL A 76 -6.25 11.82 24.20
C VAL A 76 -5.80 11.73 25.65
N GLN A 77 -6.75 11.66 26.58
CA GLN A 77 -6.45 11.39 27.98
C GLN A 77 -6.16 9.91 28.18
N TRP A 78 -4.94 9.57 28.63
CA TRP A 78 -4.59 8.21 28.99
C TRP A 78 -4.83 7.96 30.48
N ILE A 79 -5.66 6.98 30.79
CA ILE A 79 -5.82 6.42 32.13
C ILE A 79 -5.07 5.09 32.18
N LYS A 80 -3.94 5.10 32.89
CA LYS A 80 -3.11 3.92 33.08
C LYS A 80 -3.69 3.00 34.16
N ALA A 81 -4.70 2.23 33.80
CA ALA A 81 -5.38 1.29 34.68
C ALA A 81 -5.96 0.12 33.88
N ALA A 82 -6.20 -1.01 34.56
CA ALA A 82 -6.95 -2.12 34.00
C ALA A 82 -8.45 -1.93 34.20
N VAL A 83 -9.26 -2.37 33.24
CA VAL A 83 -10.72 -2.47 33.41
C VAL A 83 -11.05 -3.78 34.13
N ALA A 84 -11.97 -3.73 35.10
CA ALA A 84 -12.41 -4.88 35.87
C ALA A 84 -13.78 -5.39 35.41
N THR A 85 -14.76 -4.50 35.21
CA THR A 85 -16.13 -4.87 34.82
C THR A 85 -16.81 -3.79 33.97
N PHE A 86 -17.90 -4.16 33.30
CA PHE A 86 -18.74 -3.25 32.51
C PHE A 86 -20.18 -3.27 33.01
N GLU A 87 -20.82 -2.09 33.05
CA GLU A 87 -22.24 -1.91 33.36
C GLU A 87 -22.92 -1.14 32.22
N PRO A 88 -23.14 -1.78 31.06
CA PRO A 88 -23.60 -1.09 29.86
C PRO A 88 -25.02 -0.54 29.98
N GLN A 89 -25.86 -1.06 30.88
CA GLN A 89 -27.18 -0.49 31.17
C GLN A 89 -27.10 0.91 31.80
N HIS A 90 -26.03 1.18 32.55
CA HIS A 90 -25.77 2.46 33.19
C HIS A 90 -24.76 3.33 32.43
N ASN A 91 -24.26 2.84 31.28
CA ASN A 91 -23.17 3.47 30.53
C ASN A 91 -21.92 3.74 31.38
N THR A 92 -21.55 2.79 32.24
CA THR A 92 -20.36 2.91 33.09
C THR A 92 -19.47 1.66 33.01
N LEU A 93 -18.22 1.81 33.41
CA LEU A 93 -17.30 0.70 33.67
C LEU A 93 -16.51 0.96 34.96
N THR A 94 -16.05 -0.12 35.58
CA THR A 94 -15.24 -0.07 36.80
C THR A 94 -13.82 -0.51 36.51
N LEU A 95 -12.86 0.30 36.96
CA LEU A 95 -11.43 0.01 36.88
C LEU A 95 -11.02 -0.93 38.02
N ALA A 96 -9.91 -1.64 37.84
CA ALA A 96 -9.36 -2.55 38.85
C ALA A 96 -8.93 -1.83 40.15
N ASP A 97 -8.73 -0.51 40.11
CA ASP A 97 -8.44 0.33 41.28
C ASP A 97 -9.70 0.88 41.97
N GLY A 98 -10.89 0.45 41.54
CA GLY A 98 -12.17 0.82 42.14
C GLY A 98 -12.79 2.11 41.60
N ARG A 99 -12.11 2.86 40.72
CA ARG A 99 -12.70 4.03 40.08
C ARG A 99 -13.78 3.63 39.06
N THR A 100 -14.87 4.38 39.01
CA THR A 100 -15.94 4.20 38.02
C THR A 100 -15.88 5.32 36.97
N LEU A 101 -15.92 4.95 35.70
CA LEU A 101 -15.95 5.87 34.56
C LEU A 101 -17.28 5.73 33.82
N GLY A 102 -17.95 6.86 33.58
CA GLY A 102 -19.11 6.94 32.69
C GLY A 102 -18.69 7.21 31.25
N TYR A 103 -19.52 6.84 30.28
CA TYR A 103 -19.26 7.12 28.87
C TYR A 103 -20.53 7.50 28.09
N GLN A 104 -20.39 8.37 27.09
CA GLN A 104 -21.44 8.54 26.07
C GLN A 104 -21.29 7.47 24.97
N GLN A 105 -20.07 7.23 24.49
CA GLN A 105 -19.74 6.16 23.55
C GLN A 105 -18.58 5.32 24.08
N LEU A 106 -18.69 3.99 23.96
CA LEU A 106 -17.67 3.03 24.36
C LEU A 106 -17.09 2.30 23.15
N VAL A 107 -15.77 2.21 23.08
CA VAL A 107 -15.04 1.37 22.11
C VAL A 107 -14.22 0.32 22.86
N VAL A 108 -14.50 -0.96 22.64
CA VAL A 108 -13.87 -2.09 23.33
C VAL A 108 -12.89 -2.81 22.39
N CYS A 109 -11.60 -2.76 22.69
CA CYS A 109 -10.55 -3.41 21.89
C CYS A 109 -9.34 -3.90 22.70
N PRO A 110 -9.54 -4.68 23.79
CA PRO A 110 -8.45 -5.12 24.67
C PRO A 110 -7.55 -6.21 24.08
N GLY A 111 -7.80 -6.66 22.86
CA GLY A 111 -7.12 -7.80 22.27
C GLY A 111 -7.67 -9.14 22.79
N LEU A 112 -6.79 -10.12 22.98
CA LEU A 112 -7.13 -11.44 23.51
C LEU A 112 -6.12 -11.90 24.57
N LYS A 113 -6.50 -12.93 25.33
CA LYS A 113 -5.65 -13.58 26.32
C LYS A 113 -5.02 -14.84 25.74
N LEU A 114 -3.73 -15.02 25.98
CA LEU A 114 -3.00 -16.26 25.68
C LEU A 114 -3.16 -17.19 26.88
N ASP A 115 -3.83 -18.32 26.70
CA ASP A 115 -4.16 -19.24 27.79
C ASP A 115 -3.08 -20.32 27.95
N TRP A 116 -1.94 -19.90 28.50
CA TRP A 116 -0.80 -20.80 28.71
C TRP A 116 -1.10 -21.95 29.67
N ALA A 117 -1.95 -21.70 30.66
CA ALA A 117 -2.34 -22.68 31.68
C ALA A 117 -3.29 -23.77 31.15
N ALA A 118 -3.83 -23.61 29.94
CA ALA A 118 -4.65 -24.63 29.29
C ALA A 118 -3.84 -25.84 28.79
N ILE A 119 -2.50 -25.77 28.82
CA ILE A 119 -1.60 -26.87 28.48
C ILE A 119 -0.82 -27.21 29.75
N ASP A 120 -1.03 -28.42 30.26
CA ASP A 120 -0.42 -28.88 31.51
C ASP A 120 1.11 -28.89 31.41
N GLY A 121 1.79 -28.44 32.48
CA GLY A 121 3.25 -28.31 32.55
C GLY A 121 3.90 -27.25 31.63
N LEU A 122 3.12 -26.52 30.82
CA LEU A 122 3.70 -25.59 29.85
C LEU A 122 4.34 -24.36 30.50
N VAL A 123 3.68 -23.77 31.50
CA VAL A 123 4.09 -22.48 32.10
C VAL A 123 5.49 -22.60 32.72
N GLU A 124 5.75 -23.72 33.37
CA GLU A 124 6.96 -24.05 34.11
C GLU A 124 8.17 -24.22 33.20
N THR A 125 7.96 -24.62 31.94
CA THR A 125 9.05 -24.91 31.00
C THR A 125 9.24 -23.85 29.91
N LEU A 126 8.35 -22.85 29.78
CA LEU A 126 8.46 -21.82 28.74
C LEU A 126 9.75 -20.99 28.87
N GLY A 127 10.59 -21.04 27.84
CA GLY A 127 11.92 -20.38 27.83
C GLY A 127 13.05 -21.27 28.34
N ALA A 128 12.76 -22.51 28.70
CA ALA A 128 13.69 -23.53 29.13
C ALA A 128 13.43 -24.86 28.40
N ASN A 129 14.31 -25.85 28.57
CA ASN A 129 14.17 -27.21 28.05
C ASN A 129 13.86 -27.33 26.54
N GLY A 130 14.19 -26.32 25.73
CA GLY A 130 13.86 -26.30 24.30
C GLY A 130 12.43 -25.87 23.97
N VAL A 131 11.64 -25.40 24.95
CA VAL A 131 10.25 -24.95 24.76
C VAL A 131 10.18 -23.42 24.61
N THR A 132 9.58 -22.95 23.52
CA THR A 132 9.53 -21.53 23.16
C THR A 132 8.21 -21.14 22.50
N SER A 133 7.95 -19.83 22.38
CA SER A 133 6.82 -19.31 21.61
C SER A 133 7.04 -17.89 21.11
N ASN A 134 6.81 -17.63 19.82
CA ASN A 134 6.85 -16.28 19.28
C ASN A 134 5.65 -15.40 19.66
N TYR A 135 4.71 -15.91 20.48
CA TYR A 135 3.56 -15.16 20.97
C TYR A 135 3.84 -14.38 22.26
N ARG A 136 5.06 -14.51 22.83
CA ARG A 136 5.55 -13.73 23.97
C ARG A 136 6.81 -12.96 23.57
N TYR A 137 6.90 -11.70 24.01
CA TYR A 137 7.97 -10.78 23.61
C TYR A 137 9.38 -11.29 23.95
N ASP A 138 9.54 -11.82 25.16
CA ASP A 138 10.80 -12.32 25.74
C ASP A 138 11.24 -13.67 25.13
N LEU A 139 10.30 -14.44 24.57
CA LEU A 139 10.57 -15.78 24.04
C LEU A 139 10.96 -15.78 22.56
N ALA A 140 10.57 -14.79 21.77
CA ALA A 140 10.94 -14.75 20.35
C ALA A 140 12.48 -14.79 20.14
N PRO A 141 13.32 -14.07 20.91
CA PRO A 141 14.78 -14.23 20.85
C PRO A 141 15.26 -15.64 21.22
N TYR A 142 14.60 -16.28 22.19
CA TYR A 142 14.92 -17.63 22.60
C TYR A 142 14.59 -18.65 21.50
N THR A 143 13.48 -18.46 20.76
CA THR A 143 13.19 -19.23 19.55
C THR A 143 14.37 -19.18 18.58
N TRP A 144 14.90 -17.99 18.30
CA TRP A 144 16.02 -17.86 17.38
C TRP A 144 17.29 -18.56 17.91
N LYS A 145 17.58 -18.44 19.21
CA LYS A 145 18.69 -19.16 19.85
C LYS A 145 18.56 -20.68 19.68
N LEU A 146 17.37 -21.24 19.88
CA LEU A 146 17.11 -22.66 19.69
C LEU A 146 17.30 -23.09 18.23
N VAL A 147 16.77 -22.31 17.28
CA VAL A 147 16.92 -22.57 15.84
C VAL A 147 18.40 -22.59 15.43
N GLN A 148 19.21 -21.66 15.92
CA GLN A 148 20.65 -21.63 15.63
C GLN A 148 21.41 -22.80 16.30
N GLY A 149 20.99 -23.17 17.50
CA GLY A 149 21.60 -24.22 18.32
C GLY A 149 21.36 -25.62 17.78
N LEU A 150 20.13 -25.93 17.35
CA LEU A 150 19.72 -27.26 16.94
C LEU A 150 20.53 -27.76 15.73
N LYS A 151 21.16 -28.93 15.89
CA LYS A 151 21.95 -29.58 14.83
C LYS A 151 21.27 -30.82 14.27
N GLN A 152 20.67 -31.61 15.15
CA GLN A 152 19.96 -32.85 14.85
C GLN A 152 18.85 -33.06 15.87
N GLY A 153 17.91 -33.97 15.58
CA GLY A 153 16.84 -34.36 16.50
C GLY A 153 15.47 -33.94 16.01
N ARG A 154 14.50 -33.76 16.91
CA ARG A 154 13.11 -33.47 16.55
C ARG A 154 12.70 -32.04 16.90
N ALA A 155 12.12 -31.33 15.94
CA ALA A 155 11.57 -29.98 16.12
C ALA A 155 10.05 -30.01 15.93
N LEU A 156 9.32 -29.69 16.98
CA LEU A 156 7.86 -29.68 17.02
C LEU A 156 7.33 -28.24 16.92
N PHE A 157 6.35 -28.04 16.06
CA PHE A 157 5.61 -26.79 15.92
C PHE A 157 4.12 -27.07 16.11
N THR A 158 3.43 -26.28 16.92
CA THR A 158 2.01 -26.54 17.24
C THR A 158 1.09 -25.40 16.84
N GLN A 159 -0.14 -25.75 16.49
CA GLN A 159 -1.25 -24.83 16.27
C GLN A 159 -2.49 -25.35 17.02
N PRO A 160 -3.04 -24.58 17.98
CA PRO A 160 -4.20 -24.98 18.77
C PRO A 160 -5.49 -24.80 17.95
N PRO A 161 -6.66 -25.19 18.50
CA PRO A 161 -7.95 -24.88 17.90
C PRO A 161 -8.14 -23.37 17.68
N MET A 162 -8.90 -23.03 16.63
CA MET A 162 -9.29 -21.64 16.35
C MET A 162 -10.32 -21.16 17.40
N PRO A 163 -10.38 -19.85 17.69
CA PRO A 163 -9.63 -18.77 17.06
C PRO A 163 -8.25 -18.49 17.70
N ILE A 164 -7.30 -18.03 16.87
CA ILE A 164 -6.02 -17.46 17.32
C ILE A 164 -5.67 -16.18 16.56
N LYS A 165 -4.96 -15.24 17.20
CA LYS A 165 -4.38 -14.10 16.50
C LYS A 165 -3.31 -14.56 15.52
N CYS A 166 -3.38 -14.06 14.29
CA CYS A 166 -2.48 -14.39 13.19
C CYS A 166 -2.31 -15.91 13.00
N ALA A 167 -3.37 -16.61 12.57
CA ALA A 167 -3.36 -18.07 12.39
C ALA A 167 -2.22 -18.65 11.52
N GLY A 168 -1.61 -17.84 10.65
CA GLY A 168 -0.41 -18.27 9.91
C GLY A 168 0.91 -18.19 10.68
N ALA A 169 0.98 -17.53 11.84
CA ALA A 169 2.22 -17.36 12.60
C ALA A 169 2.89 -18.67 13.10
N PRO A 170 2.14 -19.72 13.51
CA PRO A 170 2.74 -21.01 13.85
C PRO A 170 3.56 -21.56 12.67
N GLN A 171 2.98 -21.53 11.46
CA GLN A 171 3.62 -21.98 10.24
C GLN A 171 4.82 -21.10 9.85
N LYS A 172 4.74 -19.77 10.04
CA LYS A 172 5.86 -18.87 9.74
C LYS A 172 7.09 -19.18 10.58
N ALA A 173 6.91 -19.49 11.87
CA ALA A 173 8.02 -19.88 12.75
C ALA A 173 8.68 -21.17 12.26
N MET A 174 7.88 -22.16 11.87
CA MET A 174 8.34 -23.40 11.27
C MET A 174 9.12 -23.17 9.97
N TYR A 175 8.51 -22.50 8.99
CA TYR A 175 9.13 -22.25 7.69
C TYR A 175 10.47 -21.51 7.79
N LEU A 176 10.55 -20.49 8.65
CA LEU A 176 11.79 -19.74 8.86
C LEU A 176 12.87 -20.57 9.57
N SER A 177 12.47 -21.47 10.47
CA SER A 177 13.40 -22.41 11.12
C SER A 177 13.96 -23.40 10.09
N CYS A 178 13.09 -24.00 9.27
CA CYS A 178 13.49 -24.91 8.20
C CYS A 178 14.36 -24.22 7.15
N ASP A 179 14.08 -22.98 6.76
CA ASP A 179 14.91 -22.21 5.84
C ASP A 179 16.33 -22.01 6.40
N HIS A 180 16.46 -21.74 7.70
CA HIS A 180 17.78 -21.63 8.35
C HIS A 180 18.53 -22.97 8.35
N TRP A 181 17.86 -24.07 8.72
CA TRP A 181 18.47 -25.40 8.72
C TRP A 181 18.83 -25.89 7.33
N LEU A 182 18.04 -25.55 6.31
CA LEU A 182 18.36 -25.85 4.92
C LEU A 182 19.62 -25.09 4.49
N LYS A 183 19.69 -23.78 4.76
CA LYS A 183 20.85 -22.94 4.39
C LYS A 183 22.13 -23.31 5.13
N THR A 184 22.02 -23.93 6.31
CA THR A 184 23.16 -24.38 7.11
C THR A 184 23.49 -25.87 6.91
N GLY A 185 22.81 -26.56 5.99
CA GLY A 185 23.05 -27.97 5.67
C GLY A 185 22.61 -28.97 6.76
N ARG A 186 21.74 -28.56 7.68
CA ARG A 186 21.29 -29.35 8.85
C ARG A 186 19.90 -29.92 8.72
N LEU A 187 19.09 -29.45 7.76
CA LEU A 187 17.68 -29.85 7.66
C LEU A 187 17.50 -31.37 7.60
N ALA A 188 18.38 -32.09 6.89
CA ALA A 188 18.30 -33.55 6.77
C ALA A 188 18.49 -34.31 8.10
N GLN A 189 19.08 -33.67 9.12
CA GLN A 189 19.30 -34.26 10.45
C GLN A 189 18.21 -33.87 11.45
N ILE A 190 17.27 -33.00 11.04
CA ILE A 190 16.23 -32.44 11.91
C ILE A 190 14.86 -32.91 11.40
N ASN A 191 14.22 -33.79 12.16
CA ASN A 191 12.85 -34.21 11.91
C ASN A 191 11.91 -33.08 12.35
N THR A 192 11.36 -32.34 11.37
CA THR A 192 10.41 -31.25 11.63
C THR A 192 8.99 -31.77 11.52
N GLN A 193 8.20 -31.56 12.58
CA GLN A 193 6.79 -31.96 12.62
C GLN A 193 5.88 -30.77 12.95
N PHE A 194 4.76 -30.65 12.24
CA PHE A 194 3.75 -29.63 12.48
C PHE A 194 2.43 -30.25 12.92
N PHE A 195 2.05 -30.00 14.17
CA PHE A 195 0.83 -30.49 14.78
C PHE A 195 -0.23 -29.40 14.75
N ASN A 196 -1.24 -29.59 13.92
CA ASN A 196 -2.36 -28.68 13.78
C ASN A 196 -3.63 -29.33 14.32
N ALA A 197 -4.29 -28.67 15.27
CA ALA A 197 -5.55 -29.17 15.82
C ALA A 197 -6.71 -29.13 14.80
N GLY A 198 -6.60 -28.30 13.76
CA GLY A 198 -7.58 -28.24 12.67
C GLY A 198 -7.35 -29.28 11.58
N GLY A 199 -8.32 -29.42 10.67
CA GLY A 199 -8.30 -30.37 9.55
C GLY A 199 -7.67 -29.85 8.26
N VAL A 200 -7.21 -28.59 8.21
CA VAL A 200 -6.63 -27.97 7.00
C VAL A 200 -5.41 -27.12 7.32
N LEU A 201 -4.46 -27.02 6.37
CA LEU A 201 -3.22 -26.25 6.54
C LEU A 201 -3.51 -24.75 6.66
N PHE A 202 -4.40 -24.22 5.84
CA PHE A 202 -4.79 -22.81 5.86
C PHE A 202 -6.26 -22.66 5.50
N GLY A 203 -6.97 -21.72 6.15
CA GLY A 203 -8.42 -21.57 6.03
C GLY A 203 -8.92 -21.05 4.67
N VAL A 204 -8.01 -20.64 3.77
CA VAL A 204 -8.34 -20.17 2.42
C VAL A 204 -7.60 -21.02 1.40
N ALA A 205 -8.35 -21.83 0.65
CA ALA A 205 -7.82 -22.89 -0.22
C ALA A 205 -6.87 -22.36 -1.31
N ASP A 206 -7.09 -21.16 -1.85
CA ASP A 206 -6.24 -20.54 -2.88
C ASP A 206 -4.75 -20.45 -2.49
N TYR A 207 -4.43 -20.39 -1.19
CA TYR A 207 -3.05 -20.28 -0.70
C TYR A 207 -2.42 -21.63 -0.35
N VAL A 208 -3.23 -22.69 -0.17
CA VAL A 208 -2.76 -24.01 0.27
C VAL A 208 -1.75 -24.62 -0.71
N PRO A 209 -1.95 -24.60 -2.05
CA PRO A 209 -0.98 -25.18 -2.98
C PRO A 209 0.43 -24.61 -2.85
N ALA A 210 0.55 -23.29 -2.65
CA ALA A 210 1.86 -22.66 -2.47
C ALA A 210 2.51 -23.03 -1.13
N LEU A 211 1.72 -23.18 -0.07
CA LEU A 211 2.20 -23.60 1.25
C LEU A 211 2.61 -25.08 1.27
N MET A 212 1.86 -25.96 0.60
CA MET A 212 2.17 -27.38 0.48
C MET A 212 3.52 -27.61 -0.22
N LYS A 213 3.86 -26.82 -1.23
CA LYS A 213 5.21 -26.87 -1.84
C LYS A 213 6.34 -26.64 -0.83
N TYR A 214 6.10 -25.81 0.20
CA TYR A 214 7.08 -25.59 1.27
C TYR A 214 7.07 -26.69 2.33
N ILE A 215 5.91 -27.30 2.60
CA ILE A 215 5.82 -28.52 3.42
C ILE A 215 6.67 -29.63 2.79
N GLU A 216 6.50 -29.88 1.50
CA GLU A 216 7.26 -30.87 0.73
C GLU A 216 8.75 -30.51 0.65
N ARG A 217 9.08 -29.26 0.28
CA ARG A 217 10.47 -28.79 0.16
C ARG A 217 11.27 -28.94 1.45
N TYR A 218 10.62 -28.74 2.60
CA TYR A 218 11.26 -28.85 3.90
C TYR A 218 11.10 -30.23 4.55
N ALA A 219 10.48 -31.19 3.86
CA ALA A 219 10.17 -32.52 4.38
C ALA A 219 9.49 -32.48 5.76
N ILE A 220 8.51 -31.57 5.90
CA ILE A 220 7.76 -31.39 7.15
C ILE A 220 6.71 -32.48 7.28
N ASP A 221 6.74 -33.21 8.40
CA ASP A 221 5.69 -34.16 8.78
C ASP A 221 4.47 -33.39 9.32
N LEU A 222 3.48 -33.22 8.43
CA LEU A 222 2.27 -32.46 8.68
C LEU A 222 1.20 -33.35 9.31
N LYS A 223 0.77 -33.03 10.53
CA LYS A 223 -0.25 -33.78 11.29
C LYS A 223 -1.45 -32.89 11.58
N PHE A 224 -2.62 -33.32 11.10
CA PHE A 224 -3.90 -32.68 11.36
C PHE A 224 -4.65 -33.34 12.51
N SER A 225 -5.62 -32.64 13.09
CA SER A 225 -6.42 -33.13 14.21
C SER A 225 -5.58 -33.52 15.44
N HIS A 226 -4.41 -32.90 15.66
CA HIS A 226 -3.61 -33.14 16.86
C HIS A 226 -3.60 -31.90 17.74
N ARG A 227 -4.14 -32.00 18.95
CA ARG A 227 -4.18 -30.90 19.92
C ARG A 227 -3.19 -31.15 21.05
N LEU A 228 -2.22 -30.26 21.23
CA LEU A 228 -1.30 -30.29 22.37
C LEU A 228 -2.06 -30.06 23.67
N VAL A 229 -1.87 -30.92 24.67
CA VAL A 229 -2.56 -30.84 25.98
C VAL A 229 -1.61 -30.84 27.18
N ALA A 230 -0.39 -31.37 27.05
CA ALA A 230 0.61 -31.34 28.12
C ALA A 230 2.03 -31.27 27.56
N VAL A 231 2.95 -30.71 28.34
CA VAL A 231 4.38 -30.64 28.04
C VAL A 231 5.19 -30.98 29.30
N ASP A 232 5.93 -32.09 29.24
CA ASP A 232 7.00 -32.40 30.20
C ASP A 232 8.32 -31.85 29.64
N GLY A 233 8.70 -30.68 30.16
CA GLY A 233 9.96 -30.00 29.80
C GLY A 233 11.20 -30.83 30.11
N PRO A 234 11.46 -31.23 31.38
CA PRO A 234 12.62 -32.03 31.76
C PRO A 234 12.73 -33.35 30.99
N GLY A 235 11.62 -34.06 30.80
CA GLY A 235 11.57 -35.30 30.01
C GLY A 235 11.51 -35.08 28.49
N LYS A 236 11.43 -33.82 28.04
CA LYS A 236 11.34 -33.41 26.62
C LYS A 236 10.21 -34.13 25.88
N ARG A 237 9.03 -34.28 26.49
CA ARG A 237 7.86 -34.96 25.92
C ARG A 237 6.68 -33.99 25.77
N ALA A 238 6.04 -34.04 24.61
CA ALA A 238 4.83 -33.29 24.31
C ALA A 238 3.68 -34.26 24.05
N THR A 239 2.56 -34.05 24.74
CA THR A 239 1.40 -34.95 24.71
C THR A 239 0.27 -34.31 23.93
N PHE A 240 -0.26 -35.04 22.95
CA PHE A 240 -1.31 -34.61 22.04
C PHE A 240 -2.53 -35.50 22.16
N VAL A 241 -3.71 -34.89 22.06
CA VAL A 241 -4.98 -35.60 21.92
C VAL A 241 -5.42 -35.54 20.46
N CYS A 242 -5.78 -36.71 19.92
CA CYS A 242 -6.20 -36.89 18.53
C CYS A 242 -7.56 -37.60 18.51
N PRO A 243 -8.56 -37.05 17.80
CA PRO A 243 -9.84 -37.74 17.62
C PRO A 243 -9.65 -38.96 16.71
N GLN A 244 -10.29 -40.06 17.08
CA GLN A 244 -10.35 -41.29 16.31
C GLN A 244 -11.62 -41.36 15.47
N ALA A 245 -11.62 -42.23 14.46
CA ALA A 245 -12.75 -42.41 13.54
C ALA A 245 -14.02 -42.95 14.25
N ASP A 246 -13.86 -43.63 15.38
CA ASP A 246 -14.94 -44.17 16.21
C ASP A 246 -15.52 -43.15 17.22
N GLY A 247 -15.02 -41.91 17.21
CA GLY A 247 -15.42 -40.85 18.14
C GLY A 247 -14.67 -40.86 19.48
N SER A 248 -13.79 -41.83 19.72
CA SER A 248 -12.89 -41.82 20.87
C SER A 248 -11.72 -40.83 20.66
N SER A 249 -10.92 -40.60 21.69
CA SER A 249 -9.72 -39.77 21.61
C SER A 249 -8.51 -40.57 22.02
N GLU A 250 -7.50 -40.61 21.16
CA GLU A 250 -6.20 -41.20 21.46
C GLU A 250 -5.25 -40.13 22.00
N THR A 251 -4.45 -40.50 22.99
CA THR A 251 -3.36 -39.66 23.49
C THR A 251 -2.04 -40.19 22.95
N VAL A 252 -1.31 -39.35 22.22
CA VAL A 252 -0.02 -39.67 21.63
C VAL A 252 1.06 -38.76 22.17
N GLU A 253 2.26 -39.30 22.34
CA GLU A 253 3.40 -38.55 22.85
C GLU A 253 4.55 -38.48 21.87
N HIS A 254 5.20 -37.31 21.84
CA HIS A 254 6.32 -37.06 20.97
C HIS A 254 7.46 -36.43 21.78
N SER A 255 8.66 -37.05 21.70
CA SER A 255 9.88 -36.43 22.19
C SER A 255 10.31 -35.24 21.32
N PHE A 256 10.98 -34.24 21.89
CA PHE A 256 11.44 -33.07 21.15
C PHE A 256 12.81 -32.56 21.62
N GLU A 257 13.59 -31.98 20.70
CA GLU A 257 14.74 -31.13 21.05
C GLU A 257 14.38 -29.64 21.03
N MET A 258 13.35 -29.30 20.26
CA MET A 258 12.77 -27.96 20.19
C MET A 258 11.25 -28.09 20.07
N LEU A 259 10.51 -27.33 20.88
CA LEU A 259 9.06 -27.21 20.80
C LEU A 259 8.70 -25.72 20.69
N HIS A 260 8.23 -25.30 19.53
CA HIS A 260 7.60 -24.00 19.36
C HIS A 260 6.08 -24.13 19.55
N VAL A 261 5.61 -23.74 20.72
CA VAL A 261 4.20 -23.87 21.12
C VAL A 261 3.39 -22.62 20.76
N VAL A 262 2.12 -22.83 20.43
CA VAL A 262 1.11 -21.77 20.38
C VAL A 262 -0.03 -22.16 21.32
N PRO A 263 -0.29 -21.38 22.38
CA PRO A 263 -1.31 -21.71 23.36
C PRO A 263 -2.71 -21.43 22.79
N PRO A 264 -3.76 -22.11 23.30
CA PRO A 264 -5.14 -21.68 23.10
C PRO A 264 -5.31 -20.20 23.42
N GLN A 265 -6.23 -19.54 22.74
CA GLN A 265 -6.47 -18.10 22.90
C GLN A 265 -7.94 -17.85 23.16
N ILE A 266 -8.21 -17.03 24.17
CA ILE A 266 -9.55 -16.77 24.68
C ILE A 266 -9.76 -15.27 24.86
N ALA A 267 -11.01 -14.85 24.97
CA ALA A 267 -11.32 -13.47 25.36
C ALA A 267 -10.74 -13.16 26.74
N PRO A 268 -10.34 -11.90 27.01
CA PRO A 268 -9.92 -11.49 28.35
C PRO A 268 -11.00 -11.77 29.41
N ASP A 269 -10.59 -12.12 30.63
CA ASP A 269 -11.52 -12.58 31.66
C ASP A 269 -12.63 -11.55 31.97
N PHE A 270 -12.25 -10.27 32.06
CA PHE A 270 -13.18 -9.16 32.31
C PHE A 270 -14.16 -8.88 31.16
N ILE A 271 -13.90 -9.39 29.95
CA ILE A 271 -14.85 -9.39 28.83
C ILE A 271 -15.77 -10.60 28.97
N ARG A 272 -15.19 -11.77 29.18
CA ARG A 272 -15.89 -13.05 29.23
C ARG A 272 -16.94 -13.12 30.33
N SER A 273 -16.70 -12.44 31.45
CA SER A 273 -17.63 -12.31 32.57
C SER A 273 -18.57 -11.11 32.46
N SER A 274 -18.53 -10.36 31.36
CA SER A 274 -19.29 -9.11 31.22
C SER A 274 -20.59 -9.30 30.42
N PRO A 275 -21.56 -8.38 30.56
CA PRO A 275 -22.76 -8.36 29.72
C PRO A 275 -22.50 -8.08 28.23
N LEU A 276 -21.25 -7.75 27.84
CA LEU A 276 -20.87 -7.50 26.45
C LEU A 276 -20.52 -8.77 25.68
N ALA A 277 -20.36 -9.91 26.39
CA ALA A 277 -19.91 -11.15 25.78
C ALA A 277 -21.05 -11.96 25.16
N ASP A 278 -20.76 -12.60 24.04
CA ASP A 278 -21.55 -13.69 23.48
C ASP A 278 -21.34 -15.00 24.30
N PRO A 279 -22.09 -16.08 24.01
CA PRO A 279 -21.94 -17.34 24.73
C PRO A 279 -20.54 -17.99 24.63
N ALA A 280 -19.75 -17.64 23.61
CA ALA A 280 -18.37 -18.09 23.46
C ALA A 280 -17.36 -17.19 24.20
N GLY A 281 -17.83 -16.09 24.80
CA GLY A 281 -17.05 -15.19 25.62
C GLY A 281 -16.49 -13.95 24.92
N TRP A 282 -16.73 -13.79 23.62
CA TRP A 282 -16.21 -12.67 22.82
C TRP A 282 -17.19 -11.51 22.78
N VAL A 283 -16.75 -10.28 22.53
CA VAL A 283 -17.67 -9.14 22.46
C VAL A 283 -18.67 -9.34 21.31
N ASP A 284 -19.98 -9.28 21.61
CA ASP A 284 -21.05 -9.57 20.67
C ASP A 284 -21.37 -8.39 19.74
N VAL A 285 -20.82 -8.43 18.52
CA VAL A 285 -21.00 -7.35 17.55
C VAL A 285 -21.72 -7.81 16.29
N ASP A 286 -22.34 -6.84 15.62
CA ASP A 286 -22.70 -6.98 14.22
C ASP A 286 -21.43 -6.98 13.35
N PRO A 287 -21.20 -7.99 12.48
CA PRO A 287 -19.95 -8.17 11.77
C PRO A 287 -19.67 -7.11 10.70
N ALA A 288 -20.69 -6.39 10.24
CA ALA A 288 -20.59 -5.35 9.23
C ALA A 288 -20.29 -3.98 9.86
N THR A 289 -21.03 -3.62 10.91
CA THR A 289 -20.94 -2.28 11.53
C THR A 289 -19.97 -2.23 12.71
N LEU A 290 -19.62 -3.38 13.28
CA LEU A 290 -18.79 -3.51 14.50
C LEU A 290 -19.40 -2.84 15.74
N ARG A 291 -20.71 -2.58 15.70
CA ARG A 291 -21.51 -2.12 16.82
C ARG A 291 -21.99 -3.32 17.63
N HIS A 292 -22.05 -3.19 18.95
CA HIS A 292 -22.63 -4.21 19.81
C HIS A 292 -24.09 -4.48 19.44
N ARG A 293 -24.52 -5.74 19.45
CA ARG A 293 -25.87 -6.10 19.00
C ARG A 293 -26.97 -5.54 19.90
N GLN A 294 -26.70 -5.48 21.20
CA GLN A 294 -27.67 -5.05 22.20
C GLN A 294 -27.50 -3.60 22.66
N PHE A 295 -26.29 -3.04 22.58
CA PHE A 295 -25.97 -1.73 23.17
C PHE A 295 -25.51 -0.77 22.08
N ALA A 296 -26.41 0.15 21.67
CA ALA A 296 -26.20 0.98 20.47
C ALA A 296 -25.02 1.95 20.59
N ASN A 297 -24.60 2.32 21.80
CA ASN A 297 -23.46 3.19 22.08
C ASN A 297 -22.15 2.43 22.37
N VAL A 298 -22.12 1.12 22.14
CA VAL A 298 -20.94 0.28 22.30
C VAL A 298 -20.48 -0.23 20.94
N HIS A 299 -19.20 -0.07 20.64
CA HIS A 299 -18.55 -0.65 19.47
C HIS A 299 -17.36 -1.50 19.93
N ALA A 300 -16.99 -2.51 19.16
CA ALA A 300 -15.80 -3.31 19.46
C ALA A 300 -15.06 -3.74 18.19
N LEU A 301 -13.75 -3.88 18.29
CA LEU A 301 -12.89 -4.24 17.16
C LEU A 301 -11.62 -4.98 17.61
N GLY A 302 -10.88 -5.49 16.64
CA GLY A 302 -9.64 -6.23 16.86
C GLY A 302 -9.91 -7.66 17.31
N ASP A 303 -9.03 -8.19 18.15
CA ASP A 303 -9.04 -9.62 18.48
C ASP A 303 -10.15 -10.00 19.47
N ALA A 304 -10.79 -9.04 20.15
CA ALA A 304 -11.79 -9.27 21.19
C ALA A 304 -13.21 -9.58 20.68
N THR A 305 -13.47 -9.36 19.38
CA THR A 305 -14.82 -9.50 18.79
C THR A 305 -15.15 -10.94 18.40
N ASN A 306 -16.44 -11.24 18.27
CA ASN A 306 -16.94 -12.52 17.77
C ASN A 306 -16.99 -12.63 16.23
N THR A 307 -16.43 -11.66 15.51
CA THR A 307 -16.39 -11.66 14.05
C THR A 307 -15.53 -12.80 13.50
N SER A 308 -15.95 -13.38 12.37
CA SER A 308 -15.31 -14.56 11.75
C SER A 308 -14.07 -14.24 10.89
N ASN A 309 -13.66 -12.98 10.80
CA ASN A 309 -12.46 -12.58 10.06
C ASN A 309 -11.20 -13.05 10.78
N ALA A 310 -10.08 -13.09 10.06
CA ALA A 310 -8.79 -13.37 10.69
C ALA A 310 -8.41 -12.25 11.68
N LYS A 311 -8.18 -12.63 12.94
CA LYS A 311 -7.70 -11.77 14.03
C LYS A 311 -6.26 -11.32 13.76
N THR A 312 -6.11 -10.18 13.09
CA THR A 312 -4.81 -9.67 12.60
C THR A 312 -4.73 -8.16 12.74
N ALA A 313 -3.51 -7.63 12.85
CA ALA A 313 -3.29 -6.17 12.83
C ALA A 313 -3.78 -5.52 11.52
N ALA A 314 -3.75 -6.25 10.41
CA ALA A 314 -4.29 -5.78 9.13
C ALA A 314 -5.82 -5.62 9.15
N ALA A 315 -6.52 -6.55 9.81
CA ALA A 315 -7.96 -6.43 10.07
C ALA A 315 -8.23 -5.24 11.01
N ALA A 316 -7.52 -5.12 12.13
CA ALA A 316 -7.66 -3.99 13.05
C ALA A 316 -7.49 -2.63 12.35
N ARG A 317 -6.54 -2.53 11.41
CA ARG A 317 -6.32 -1.34 10.58
C ARG A 317 -7.54 -0.98 9.71
N LYS A 318 -8.25 -1.96 9.16
CA LYS A 318 -9.47 -1.74 8.36
C LYS A 318 -10.71 -1.54 9.23
N GLN A 319 -10.76 -2.14 10.41
CA GLN A 319 -11.85 -1.99 11.37
C GLN A 319 -11.84 -0.60 12.04
N ALA A 320 -10.67 -0.06 12.39
CA ALA A 320 -10.55 1.25 13.06
C ALA A 320 -11.26 2.43 12.34
N PRO A 321 -11.14 2.63 11.02
CA PRO A 321 -11.90 3.67 10.32
C PRO A 321 -13.41 3.40 10.26
N VAL A 322 -13.83 2.13 10.22
CA VAL A 322 -15.26 1.76 10.26
C VAL A 322 -15.85 2.11 11.63
N VAL A 323 -15.21 1.69 12.71
CA VAL A 323 -15.65 2.03 14.08
C VAL A 323 -15.61 3.53 14.32
N ALA A 324 -14.54 4.22 13.92
CA ALA A 324 -14.46 5.68 14.10
C ALA A 324 -15.60 6.41 13.37
N ASN A 325 -15.93 6.00 12.15
CA ASN A 325 -17.08 6.53 11.42
C ASN A 325 -18.39 6.26 12.17
N ASN A 326 -18.62 5.02 12.60
CA ASN A 326 -19.90 4.61 13.20
C ASN A 326 -20.10 5.21 14.60
N VAL A 327 -19.02 5.44 15.36
CA VAL A 327 -19.05 6.23 16.60
C VAL A 327 -19.46 7.68 16.32
N LEU A 328 -18.96 8.30 15.24
CA LEU A 328 -19.37 9.66 14.86
C LEU A 328 -20.84 9.72 14.40
N VAL A 329 -21.34 8.67 13.73
CA VAL A 329 -22.77 8.53 13.42
C VAL A 329 -23.59 8.44 14.71
N ALA A 330 -23.15 7.62 15.67
CA ALA A 330 -23.82 7.49 16.96
C ALA A 330 -23.80 8.79 17.80
N LEU A 331 -22.82 9.67 17.57
CA LEU A 331 -22.75 11.02 18.15
C LEU A 331 -23.56 12.07 17.35
N GLY A 332 -24.23 11.67 16.26
CA GLY A 332 -24.98 12.59 15.39
C GLY A 332 -24.10 13.54 14.57
N ARG A 333 -22.80 13.24 14.42
CA ARG A 333 -21.85 14.06 13.63
C ARG A 333 -21.77 13.63 12.17
N LEU A 334 -22.19 12.40 11.86
CA LEU A 334 -22.29 11.85 10.50
C LEU A 334 -23.64 11.14 10.35
N SER A 335 -24.08 10.96 9.10
CA SER A 335 -25.37 10.33 8.78
C SER A 335 -25.26 8.88 8.31
N GLU A 336 -24.14 8.50 7.69
CA GLU A 336 -24.00 7.19 7.03
C GLU A 336 -23.04 6.27 7.78
N SER A 337 -23.50 5.04 8.05
CA SER A 337 -22.67 4.00 8.67
C SER A 337 -21.74 3.35 7.65
N ALA A 338 -20.49 3.18 8.03
CA ALA A 338 -19.49 2.44 7.28
C ALA A 338 -19.63 0.93 7.54
N VAL A 339 -19.26 0.14 6.55
CA VAL A 339 -19.33 -1.32 6.57
C VAL A 339 -17.92 -1.93 6.49
N TYR A 340 -17.68 -2.93 7.33
CA TYR A 340 -16.52 -3.80 7.29
C TYR A 340 -16.88 -5.10 6.56
N ASP A 341 -16.08 -5.42 5.55
CA ASP A 341 -16.26 -6.59 4.68
C ASP A 341 -15.58 -7.87 5.20
N GLY A 342 -14.93 -7.79 6.37
CA GLY A 342 -14.18 -8.90 6.93
C GLY A 342 -12.72 -8.97 6.47
N TYR A 343 -12.19 -7.93 5.83
CA TYR A 343 -10.80 -7.92 5.34
C TYR A 343 -9.79 -8.31 6.42
N GLY A 344 -9.02 -9.36 6.15
CA GLY A 344 -7.83 -9.76 6.89
C GLY A 344 -6.65 -9.99 5.95
N SER A 345 -5.44 -9.87 6.50
CA SER A 345 -4.21 -10.20 5.76
C SER A 345 -3.26 -11.01 6.62
N CYS A 346 -2.69 -12.06 6.04
CA CYS A 346 -1.67 -12.90 6.64
C CYS A 346 -0.46 -13.00 5.71
N PRO A 347 0.58 -12.16 5.88
CA PRO A 347 1.84 -12.32 5.16
C PRO A 347 2.58 -13.54 5.74
N LEU A 348 2.45 -14.68 5.05
CA LEU A 348 3.04 -15.98 5.35
C LEU A 348 4.48 -16.00 4.85
N THR A 349 5.39 -15.73 5.78
CA THR A 349 6.82 -15.82 5.55
C THR A 349 7.24 -17.28 5.47
N VAL A 350 7.48 -17.74 4.24
CA VAL A 350 7.80 -19.13 3.90
C VAL A 350 9.30 -19.39 3.76
N GLU A 351 10.10 -18.35 3.57
CA GLU A 351 11.57 -18.38 3.65
C GLU A 351 12.11 -16.96 3.86
N LYS A 352 13.37 -16.82 4.28
CA LYS A 352 14.02 -15.50 4.33
C LYS A 352 14.18 -14.96 2.91
N GLY A 353 13.37 -13.97 2.57
CA GLY A 353 13.34 -13.32 1.26
C GLY A 353 12.06 -13.51 0.45
N ARG A 354 11.12 -14.39 0.86
CA ARG A 354 9.84 -14.57 0.15
C ARG A 354 8.65 -14.73 1.08
N ILE A 355 7.50 -14.23 0.62
CA ILE A 355 6.24 -14.26 1.35
C ILE A 355 5.10 -14.63 0.42
N VAL A 356 4.22 -15.52 0.89
CA VAL A 356 2.87 -15.71 0.35
C VAL A 356 1.97 -14.68 1.05
N LEU A 357 1.48 -13.69 0.30
CA LEU A 357 0.67 -12.59 0.85
C LEU A 357 -0.80 -12.98 0.78
N ALA A 358 -1.29 -13.63 1.84
CA ALA A 358 -2.70 -13.98 1.91
C ALA A 358 -3.56 -12.78 2.31
N GLU A 359 -4.59 -12.47 1.53
CA GLU A 359 -5.53 -11.38 1.75
C GLU A 359 -6.93 -11.84 1.37
N PHE A 360 -7.89 -11.66 2.27
CA PHE A 360 -9.22 -12.23 2.11
C PHE A 360 -10.25 -11.49 2.96
N THR A 361 -11.52 -11.60 2.59
CA THR A 361 -12.67 -11.05 3.31
C THR A 361 -13.47 -12.16 3.99
N TYR A 362 -14.66 -11.84 4.53
CA TYR A 362 -15.56 -12.86 5.08
C TYR A 362 -15.81 -14.01 4.09
N GLY A 363 -15.98 -15.22 4.62
CA GLY A 363 -16.17 -16.44 3.83
C GLY A 363 -14.90 -16.92 3.09
N GLY A 364 -13.73 -16.31 3.36
CA GLY A 364 -12.47 -16.72 2.74
C GLY A 364 -12.30 -16.26 1.28
N LYS A 365 -13.11 -15.30 0.83
CA LYS A 365 -12.99 -14.74 -0.52
C LYS A 365 -11.68 -13.95 -0.65
N VAL A 366 -10.84 -14.32 -1.62
CA VAL A 366 -9.56 -13.66 -1.88
C VAL A 366 -9.75 -12.19 -2.27
N ALA A 367 -8.99 -11.29 -1.64
CA ALA A 367 -9.10 -9.85 -1.80
C ALA A 367 -7.70 -9.19 -1.87
N PRO A 368 -6.98 -9.35 -2.99
CA PRO A 368 -5.60 -8.89 -3.11
C PRO A 368 -5.54 -7.36 -3.22
N SER A 369 -4.61 -6.73 -2.48
CA SER A 369 -4.38 -5.28 -2.55
C SER A 369 -3.61 -4.85 -3.80
N PHE A 370 -2.97 -5.78 -4.49
CA PHE A 370 -2.12 -5.51 -5.65
C PHE A 370 -2.60 -6.29 -6.88
N PRO A 371 -2.46 -5.74 -8.09
CA PRO A 371 -2.74 -6.49 -9.31
C PRO A 371 -1.74 -7.65 -9.46
N ARG A 372 -2.21 -8.79 -9.99
CA ARG A 372 -1.42 -10.04 -10.07
C ARG A 372 -0.09 -9.90 -10.80
N TRP A 373 -0.01 -9.03 -11.81
CA TRP A 373 1.23 -8.79 -12.57
C TRP A 373 2.31 -8.08 -11.74
N LEU A 374 1.91 -7.35 -10.68
CA LEU A 374 2.84 -6.70 -9.77
C LEU A 374 3.20 -7.61 -8.60
N LEU A 375 2.17 -8.19 -7.96
CA LEU A 375 2.31 -9.07 -6.81
C LEU A 375 1.16 -10.08 -6.80
N ASP A 376 1.43 -11.31 -7.25
CA ASP A 376 0.51 -12.41 -7.02
C ASP A 376 0.70 -12.95 -5.60
N GLY A 377 -0.21 -12.57 -4.70
CA GLY A 377 -0.18 -12.96 -3.28
C GLY A 377 -0.34 -14.46 -3.05
N ARG A 378 -0.80 -15.22 -4.05
CA ARG A 378 -0.94 -16.69 -3.98
C ARG A 378 0.39 -17.42 -4.11
N GLN A 379 1.44 -16.73 -4.57
CA GLN A 379 2.76 -17.30 -4.76
C GLN A 379 3.79 -16.63 -3.83
N PRO A 380 4.91 -17.31 -3.52
CA PRO A 380 5.98 -16.70 -2.73
C PRO A 380 6.69 -15.59 -3.53
N THR A 381 6.56 -14.33 -3.09
CA THR A 381 7.17 -13.19 -3.78
C THR A 381 8.19 -12.45 -2.91
N ARG A 382 9.26 -11.93 -3.55
CA ARG A 382 10.25 -11.04 -2.90
C ARG A 382 9.68 -9.65 -2.63
N LEU A 383 8.72 -9.20 -3.43
CA LEU A 383 8.07 -7.92 -3.23
C LEU A 383 7.24 -7.91 -1.94
N ALA A 384 6.48 -8.97 -1.67
CA ALA A 384 5.77 -9.14 -0.40
C ALA A 384 6.73 -9.22 0.80
N TRP A 385 7.91 -9.84 0.62
CA TRP A 385 8.98 -9.81 1.63
C TRP A 385 9.43 -8.39 1.94
N TRP A 386 9.80 -7.61 0.92
CA TRP A 386 10.25 -6.23 1.10
C TRP A 386 9.16 -5.36 1.75
N LEU A 387 7.90 -5.55 1.34
CA LEU A 387 6.74 -4.92 1.95
C LEU A 387 6.66 -5.23 3.46
N LYS A 388 6.73 -6.50 3.86
CA LYS A 388 6.66 -6.90 5.27
C LYS A 388 7.88 -6.45 6.09
N GLU A 389 9.09 -6.61 5.55
CA GLU A 389 10.33 -6.36 6.29
C GLU A 389 10.58 -4.87 6.48
N ARG A 390 10.33 -4.04 5.46
CA ARG A 390 10.71 -2.62 5.49
C ARG A 390 9.54 -1.66 5.60
N VAL A 391 8.42 -1.93 4.93
CA VAL A 391 7.33 -0.97 4.78
C VAL A 391 6.30 -1.11 5.89
N LEU A 392 5.82 -2.32 6.18
CA LEU A 392 4.77 -2.54 7.18
C LEU A 392 5.14 -2.05 8.59
N PRO A 393 6.37 -2.20 9.11
CA PRO A 393 6.73 -1.64 10.41
C PRO A 393 6.68 -0.11 10.41
N VAL A 394 7.13 0.54 9.32
CA VAL A 394 7.07 1.99 9.18
C VAL A 394 5.63 2.46 9.10
N LEU A 395 4.79 1.79 8.30
CA LEU A 395 3.35 2.09 8.19
C LEU A 395 2.62 1.85 9.51
N TYR A 396 2.98 0.81 10.26
CA TYR A 396 2.42 0.56 11.58
C TYR A 396 2.72 1.72 12.51
N TRP A 397 3.99 2.08 12.68
CA TRP A 397 4.41 3.10 13.64
C TRP A 397 4.07 4.53 13.24
N HIS A 398 4.09 4.86 11.94
CA HIS A 398 3.95 6.24 11.45
C HIS A 398 2.64 6.50 10.67
N GLY A 399 1.87 5.46 10.38
CA GLY A 399 0.56 5.58 9.73
C GLY A 399 -0.58 5.12 10.64
N MET A 400 -0.56 3.85 11.04
CA MET A 400 -1.64 3.24 11.84
C MET A 400 -1.63 3.71 13.30
N ALA A 401 -0.45 3.72 13.93
CA ALA A 401 -0.26 4.08 15.34
C ALA A 401 0.17 5.54 15.53
N CYS A 402 0.06 6.38 14.50
CA CYS A 402 0.59 7.74 14.52
C CYS A 402 -0.50 8.77 14.27
N SER A 403 -0.71 9.64 15.26
CA SER A 403 -1.16 11.01 15.02
C SER A 403 0.09 11.88 14.89
N ARG A 404 0.53 12.23 13.68
CA ARG A 404 1.73 13.06 13.54
C ARG A 404 1.37 14.53 13.43
N ASP A 405 1.43 15.22 14.57
CA ASP A 405 2.24 16.43 14.70
C ASP A 405 3.63 15.99 15.18
N VAL A 406 4.59 15.90 14.25
CA VAL A 406 6.02 15.86 14.60
C VAL A 406 6.64 17.07 13.92
N ASN A 407 6.99 18.05 14.75
CA ASN A 407 7.87 19.19 14.54
C ASN A 407 8.32 19.46 13.08
N GLY A 408 7.75 20.49 12.47
CA GLY A 408 8.38 21.22 11.35
C GLY A 408 7.56 21.37 10.07
N TRP A 409 6.34 20.83 9.97
CA TRP A 409 5.47 21.05 8.80
C TRP A 409 4.26 21.91 9.19
N PRO A 410 3.95 23.02 8.49
CA PRO A 410 2.91 23.94 8.91
C PRO A 410 1.52 23.28 8.93
N ASN A 411 0.86 23.44 10.09
CA ASN A 411 -0.55 23.26 10.38
C ASN A 411 -1.45 23.06 9.16
N ARG A 412 -2.00 21.85 8.98
CA ARG A 412 -3.15 21.63 8.09
C ARG A 412 -4.40 22.24 8.73
N LYS A 413 -4.58 23.55 8.51
CA LYS A 413 -5.90 24.19 8.60
C LYS A 413 -6.84 23.49 7.61
N ARG A 414 -8.04 23.13 8.10
CA ARG A 414 -9.26 22.72 7.40
C ARG A 414 -9.03 22.19 5.97
N LEU A 415 -8.90 20.87 5.85
CA LEU A 415 -9.16 20.21 4.57
C LEU A 415 -10.58 19.64 4.61
N THR A 416 -11.41 20.28 3.79
CA THR A 416 -12.60 19.74 3.11
C THR A 416 -12.32 18.34 2.49
N PRO A 417 -13.35 17.60 2.06
CA PRO A 417 -13.43 16.13 2.12
C PRO A 417 -12.20 15.41 1.56
N GLY A 418 -11.80 14.35 2.26
CA GLY A 418 -10.57 13.60 2.03
C GLY A 418 -10.36 13.18 0.57
N MET A 419 -9.10 13.25 0.13
CA MET A 419 -8.70 12.76 -1.17
C MET A 419 -8.83 11.23 -1.20
N ASP A 420 -9.62 10.71 -2.15
CA ASP A 420 -9.79 9.27 -2.36
C ASP A 420 -8.45 8.58 -2.72
N GLU A 421 -8.37 7.26 -2.54
CA GLU A 421 -7.21 6.44 -2.93
C GLU A 421 -6.81 6.65 -4.40
N HIS A 422 -7.80 6.84 -5.29
CA HIS A 422 -7.60 7.19 -6.70
C HIS A 422 -6.93 8.55 -6.90
N GLN A 423 -7.20 9.53 -6.04
CA GLN A 423 -6.60 10.87 -6.13
C GLN A 423 -5.13 10.84 -5.65
N LEU A 424 -4.82 10.07 -4.60
CA LEU A 424 -3.45 9.85 -4.13
C LEU A 424 -2.61 9.10 -5.17
N LEU A 425 -3.17 8.05 -5.79
CA LEU A 425 -2.55 7.36 -6.91
C LEU A 425 -2.33 8.32 -8.09
N GLY A 426 -3.32 9.16 -8.43
CA GLY A 426 -3.21 10.20 -9.45
C GLY A 426 -2.05 11.16 -9.20
N VAL A 427 -1.88 11.67 -7.98
CA VAL A 427 -0.73 12.52 -7.62
C VAL A 427 0.61 11.79 -7.81
N GLY A 428 0.71 10.54 -7.35
CA GLY A 428 1.94 9.76 -7.47
C GLY A 428 2.32 9.46 -8.91
N LEU A 429 1.35 9.04 -9.71
CA LEU A 429 1.46 8.80 -11.15
C LEU A 429 1.84 10.09 -11.91
N GLY A 430 1.20 11.20 -11.57
CA GLY A 430 1.54 12.53 -12.07
C GLY A 430 2.98 12.90 -11.76
N ALA A 431 3.43 12.71 -10.52
CA ALA A 431 4.81 13.01 -10.10
C ALA A 431 5.86 12.24 -10.90
N ILE A 432 5.61 10.97 -11.21
CA ILE A 432 6.47 10.18 -12.10
C ILE A 432 6.57 10.85 -13.47
N ILE A 433 5.44 11.17 -14.11
CA ILE A 433 5.42 11.84 -15.42
C ILE A 433 6.15 13.19 -15.37
N GLY A 434 5.96 13.97 -14.31
CA GLY A 434 6.68 15.23 -14.07
C GLY A 434 8.19 15.04 -14.07
N VAL A 435 8.69 14.05 -13.33
CA VAL A 435 10.12 13.70 -13.28
C VAL A 435 10.62 13.27 -14.66
N VAL A 436 9.88 12.43 -15.38
CA VAL A 436 10.25 12.00 -16.75
C VAL A 436 10.31 13.20 -17.69
N LEU A 437 9.36 14.13 -17.61
CA LEU A 437 9.36 15.33 -18.44
C LEU A 437 10.57 16.22 -18.12
N ALA A 438 10.95 16.35 -16.85
CA ALA A 438 12.15 17.09 -16.45
C ALA A 438 13.45 16.48 -17.02
N LEU A 439 13.52 15.15 -17.08
CA LEU A 439 14.71 14.42 -17.50
C LEU A 439 14.83 14.29 -19.03
N THR A 440 13.71 14.19 -19.73
CA THR A 440 13.66 13.97 -21.19
C THR A 440 13.38 15.24 -22.00
N GLY A 441 13.08 16.36 -21.35
CA GLY A 441 12.89 17.68 -21.96
C GLY A 441 11.59 17.88 -22.73
N ALA A 442 10.96 16.82 -23.26
CA ALA A 442 9.62 16.84 -23.88
C ALA A 442 9.08 15.44 -24.29
N GLY A 443 9.90 14.37 -24.22
CA GLY A 443 9.46 13.01 -24.57
C GLY A 443 8.53 12.35 -23.54
N GLY A 444 8.54 12.82 -22.28
CA GLY A 444 7.77 12.20 -21.19
C GLY A 444 6.25 12.31 -21.31
N GLY A 445 5.73 13.31 -22.02
CA GLY A 445 4.28 13.53 -22.14
C GLY A 445 3.55 12.42 -22.88
N ILE A 446 4.24 11.67 -23.75
CA ILE A 446 3.65 10.55 -24.49
C ILE A 446 3.29 9.36 -23.58
N LEU A 447 3.92 9.28 -22.39
CA LEU A 447 3.68 8.21 -21.41
C LEU A 447 2.53 8.55 -20.45
N ALA A 448 2.02 9.78 -20.44
CA ALA A 448 0.95 10.18 -19.55
C ALA A 448 -0.33 9.37 -19.79
N VAL A 449 -0.72 9.19 -21.06
CA VAL A 449 -1.93 8.47 -21.44
C VAL A 449 -1.88 6.98 -21.07
N PRO A 450 -0.85 6.18 -21.45
CA PRO A 450 -0.75 4.78 -21.01
C PRO A 450 -0.77 4.64 -19.49
N LEU A 451 -0.13 5.56 -18.79
CA LEU A 451 0.00 5.50 -17.33
C LEU A 451 -1.33 5.83 -16.63
N LEU A 452 -2.17 6.68 -17.22
CA LEU A 452 -3.55 6.92 -16.78
C LEU A 452 -4.47 5.74 -17.13
N VAL A 453 -4.34 5.17 -18.32
CA VAL A 453 -5.13 4.01 -18.77
C VAL A 453 -4.85 2.79 -17.89
N PHE A 454 -3.58 2.44 -17.68
CA PHE A 454 -3.22 1.27 -16.86
C PHE A 454 -3.23 1.55 -15.35
N GLY A 455 -2.93 2.78 -14.94
CA GLY A 455 -2.81 3.13 -13.53
C GLY A 455 -4.14 3.49 -12.87
N LEU A 456 -5.08 4.07 -13.61
CA LEU A 456 -6.38 4.49 -13.11
C LEU A 456 -7.57 3.85 -13.84
N GLY A 457 -7.31 2.99 -14.83
CA GLY A 457 -8.37 2.29 -15.57
C GLY A 457 -9.19 3.17 -16.52
N LEU A 458 -8.68 4.37 -16.85
CA LEU A 458 -9.38 5.31 -17.73
C LEU A 458 -9.37 4.83 -19.18
N SER A 459 -10.42 5.17 -19.95
CA SER A 459 -10.38 5.02 -21.40
C SER A 459 -9.40 6.03 -22.02
N ILE A 460 -8.96 5.79 -23.26
CA ILE A 460 -8.04 6.71 -23.95
C ILE A 460 -8.67 8.10 -24.14
N VAL A 461 -9.97 8.15 -24.40
CA VAL A 461 -10.72 9.39 -24.59
C VAL A 461 -10.78 10.21 -23.29
N GLU A 462 -10.90 9.56 -22.13
CA GLU A 462 -10.88 10.23 -20.81
C GLU A 462 -9.45 10.58 -20.37
N ALA A 463 -8.48 9.71 -20.64
CA ALA A 463 -7.09 9.88 -20.24
C ALA A 463 -6.39 11.00 -21.03
N ALA A 464 -6.77 11.21 -22.30
CA ALA A 464 -6.13 12.18 -23.18
C ALA A 464 -6.21 13.63 -22.66
N PRO A 465 -7.39 14.20 -22.32
CA PRO A 465 -7.50 15.53 -21.73
C PRO A 465 -6.77 15.68 -20.40
N VAL A 466 -6.84 14.65 -19.54
CA VAL A 466 -6.16 14.63 -18.24
C VAL A 466 -4.64 14.68 -18.40
N GLY A 467 -4.09 13.90 -19.34
CA GLY A 467 -2.68 13.93 -19.72
C GLY A 467 -2.25 15.30 -20.26
N LEU A 468 -3.06 15.91 -21.13
CA LEU A 468 -2.80 17.24 -21.68
C LEU A 468 -2.77 18.34 -20.62
N LEU A 469 -3.65 18.29 -19.62
CA LEU A 469 -3.62 19.25 -18.51
C LEU A 469 -2.28 19.18 -17.77
N ALA A 470 -1.85 17.98 -17.38
CA ALA A 470 -0.61 17.77 -16.64
C ALA A 470 0.62 18.16 -17.47
N VAL A 471 0.71 17.68 -18.71
CA VAL A 471 1.83 17.97 -19.62
C VAL A 471 1.85 19.45 -20.00
N GLY A 472 0.68 20.07 -20.23
CA GLY A 472 0.54 21.48 -20.57
C GLY A 472 1.02 22.40 -19.45
N LEU A 473 0.61 22.15 -18.20
CA LEU A 473 1.06 22.93 -17.04
C LEU A 473 2.57 22.77 -16.80
N ALA A 474 3.07 21.54 -16.86
CA ALA A 474 4.49 21.27 -16.70
C ALA A 474 5.33 21.89 -17.83
N ALA A 475 4.87 21.81 -19.08
CA ALA A 475 5.51 22.46 -20.21
C ALA A 475 5.44 23.99 -20.13
N GLY A 476 4.36 24.55 -19.59
CA GLY A 476 4.21 25.98 -19.35
C GLY A 476 5.29 26.54 -18.44
N ILE A 477 5.58 25.85 -17.32
CA ILE A 477 6.70 26.21 -16.43
C ILE A 477 8.04 26.16 -17.19
N GLY A 478 8.27 25.11 -17.98
CA GLY A 478 9.47 24.98 -18.81
C GLY A 478 9.61 26.09 -19.85
N ALA A 479 8.50 26.48 -20.49
CA ALA A 479 8.42 27.54 -21.48
C ALA A 479 8.69 28.93 -20.88
N VAL A 480 8.08 29.24 -19.73
CA VAL A 480 8.32 30.51 -19.01
C VAL A 480 9.80 30.66 -18.64
N LEU A 481 10.42 29.58 -18.15
CA LEU A 481 11.85 29.59 -17.81
C LEU A 481 12.73 29.74 -19.07
N GLY A 482 12.38 29.06 -20.16
CA GLY A 482 13.09 29.24 -21.43
C GLY A 482 12.93 30.65 -22.02
N LEU A 483 11.78 31.28 -21.81
CA LEU A 483 11.52 32.66 -22.24
C LEU A 483 12.36 33.64 -21.44
N ARG A 484 12.45 33.46 -20.12
CA ARG A 484 13.35 34.25 -19.24
C ARG A 484 14.82 34.12 -19.62
N GLN A 485 15.23 32.98 -20.17
CA GLN A 485 16.60 32.75 -20.66
C GLN A 485 16.82 33.24 -22.10
N GLY A 486 15.81 33.81 -22.77
CA GLY A 486 15.93 34.32 -24.13
C GLY A 486 16.10 33.23 -25.22
N ILE A 487 15.90 31.95 -24.89
CA ILE A 487 16.13 30.83 -25.81
C ILE A 487 14.86 30.38 -26.56
N VAL A 488 13.69 30.85 -26.14
CA VAL A 488 12.39 30.54 -26.75
C VAL A 488 12.13 31.44 -27.95
N ARG A 489 11.82 30.83 -29.11
CA ARG A 489 11.43 31.57 -30.31
C ARG A 489 9.91 31.77 -30.33
N TYR A 490 9.44 32.69 -29.50
CA TYR A 490 8.02 32.91 -29.21
C TYR A 490 7.14 33.20 -30.43
N ARG A 491 7.65 33.88 -31.48
CA ARG A 491 6.91 34.12 -32.73
C ARG A 491 6.64 32.83 -33.52
N ALA A 492 7.65 31.96 -33.64
CA ALA A 492 7.50 30.67 -34.29
C ALA A 492 6.62 29.74 -33.44
N ALA A 493 6.81 29.75 -32.12
CA ALA A 493 5.97 28.98 -31.21
C ALA A 493 4.50 29.42 -31.28
N GLY A 494 4.23 30.72 -31.26
CA GLY A 494 2.88 31.28 -31.37
C GLY A 494 2.21 30.92 -32.70
N TYR A 495 2.95 30.95 -33.81
CA TYR A 495 2.43 30.57 -35.12
C TYR A 495 2.11 29.07 -35.23
N ILE A 496 3.01 28.19 -34.77
CA ILE A 496 2.72 26.74 -34.73
C ILE A 496 1.52 26.48 -33.80
N ALA A 497 1.48 27.14 -32.66
CA ALA A 497 0.42 26.95 -31.67
C ALA A 497 -0.94 27.44 -32.16
N SER A 498 -1.04 28.57 -32.86
CA SER A 498 -2.33 29.04 -33.38
C SER A 498 -2.95 28.06 -34.37
N ILE A 499 -2.13 27.50 -35.27
CA ILE A 499 -2.55 26.44 -36.20
C ILE A 499 -2.91 25.17 -35.43
N GLY A 500 -2.09 24.79 -34.44
CA GLY A 500 -2.34 23.61 -33.61
C GLY A 500 -3.64 23.69 -32.81
N VAL A 501 -3.94 24.84 -32.20
CA VAL A 501 -5.18 25.10 -31.46
C VAL A 501 -6.38 25.06 -32.40
N LEU A 502 -6.26 25.60 -33.62
CA LEU A 502 -7.32 25.53 -34.62
C LEU A 502 -7.62 24.10 -35.08
N MET A 503 -6.59 23.25 -35.18
CA MET A 503 -6.73 21.86 -35.63
C MET A 503 -7.04 20.85 -34.50
N ALA A 504 -6.82 21.21 -33.23
CA ALA A 504 -7.06 20.31 -32.11
C ALA A 504 -8.53 19.86 -31.95
N PRO A 505 -9.55 20.73 -32.13
CA PRO A 505 -10.96 20.31 -32.10
C PRO A 505 -11.28 19.24 -33.14
N LEU A 506 -10.67 19.29 -34.32
CA LEU A 506 -10.86 18.27 -35.36
C LEU A 506 -10.30 16.91 -34.92
N GLY A 507 -9.15 16.90 -34.24
CA GLY A 507 -8.58 15.69 -33.64
C GLY A 507 -9.47 15.09 -32.55
N LEU A 508 -10.01 15.94 -31.66
CA LEU A 508 -10.93 15.51 -30.59
C LEU A 508 -12.26 14.99 -31.15
N TRP A 509 -12.81 15.67 -32.17
CA TRP A 509 -14.01 15.23 -32.87
C TRP A 509 -13.82 13.86 -33.51
N LEU A 510 -12.66 13.62 -34.13
CA LEU A 510 -12.32 12.32 -34.70
C LEU A 510 -12.16 11.24 -33.61
N ALA A 511 -11.58 11.59 -32.46
CA ALA A 511 -11.44 10.67 -31.33
C ALA A 511 -12.79 10.16 -30.81
N HIS A 512 -13.81 11.03 -30.74
CA HIS A 512 -15.16 10.65 -30.31
C HIS A 512 -15.94 9.79 -31.33
N ARG A 513 -15.59 9.88 -32.62
CA ARG A 513 -16.23 9.10 -33.69
C ARG A 513 -15.62 7.70 -33.84
N LEU A 514 -14.42 7.48 -33.34
CA LEU A 514 -13.70 6.22 -33.45
C LEU A 514 -13.95 5.35 -32.21
N PRO A 515 -14.17 4.03 -32.38
CA PRO A 515 -14.17 3.10 -31.26
C PRO A 515 -12.81 3.10 -30.52
N ASN A 516 -12.79 2.70 -29.25
CA ASN A 516 -11.56 2.68 -28.44
C ASN A 516 -10.45 1.77 -29.02
N THR A 517 -10.84 0.66 -29.66
CA THR A 517 -9.92 -0.34 -30.26
C THR A 517 -9.02 0.25 -31.35
N PRO A 518 -9.52 0.86 -32.45
CA PRO A 518 -8.67 1.49 -33.45
C PRO A 518 -7.89 2.68 -32.88
N LEU A 519 -8.46 3.44 -31.94
CA LEU A 519 -7.76 4.55 -31.31
C LEU A 519 -6.54 4.08 -30.51
N ALA A 520 -6.68 2.99 -29.76
CA ALA A 520 -5.59 2.34 -29.02
C ALA A 520 -4.50 1.78 -29.94
N LEU A 521 -4.88 1.19 -31.07
CA LEU A 521 -3.92 0.69 -32.07
C LEU A 521 -3.14 1.85 -32.72
N VAL A 522 -3.82 2.92 -33.12
CA VAL A 522 -3.17 4.13 -33.67
C VAL A 522 -2.21 4.73 -32.65
N PHE A 523 -2.65 4.87 -31.40
CA PHE A 523 -1.80 5.35 -30.31
C PHE A 523 -0.56 4.46 -30.12
N SER A 524 -0.74 3.14 -30.11
CA SER A 524 0.33 2.16 -29.92
C SER A 524 1.37 2.23 -31.04
N VAL A 525 0.94 2.38 -32.30
CA VAL A 525 1.85 2.55 -33.45
C VAL A 525 2.65 3.85 -33.33
N VAL A 526 1.99 4.97 -32.97
CA VAL A 526 2.65 6.26 -32.79
C VAL A 526 3.65 6.22 -31.64
N LEU A 527 3.28 5.62 -30.51
CA LEU A 527 4.15 5.44 -29.34
C LEU A 527 5.37 4.56 -29.69
N LEU A 528 5.14 3.43 -30.36
CA LEU A 528 6.21 2.52 -30.80
C LEU A 528 7.19 3.23 -31.74
N TYR A 529 6.68 3.99 -32.71
CA TYR A 529 7.51 4.78 -33.62
C TYR A 529 8.34 5.83 -32.87
N ALA A 530 7.72 6.62 -32.00
CA ALA A 530 8.38 7.68 -31.25
C ALA A 530 9.48 7.12 -30.33
N CYS A 531 9.18 6.06 -29.58
CA CYS A 531 10.12 5.42 -28.68
C CYS A 531 11.25 4.72 -29.42
N THR A 532 10.96 3.97 -30.50
CA THR A 532 12.01 3.32 -31.31
C THR A 532 12.99 4.36 -31.86
N ARG A 533 12.48 5.49 -32.36
CA ARG A 533 13.33 6.55 -32.90
C ARG A 533 14.15 7.27 -31.82
N MET A 534 13.58 7.44 -30.62
CA MET A 534 14.31 7.94 -29.45
C MET A 534 15.44 6.97 -29.03
N PHE A 535 15.16 5.66 -29.02
CA PHE A 535 16.14 4.63 -28.69
C PHE A 535 17.30 4.60 -29.70
N ILE A 536 17.01 4.64 -31.00
CA ILE A 536 18.03 4.67 -32.05
C ILE A 536 18.91 5.91 -31.91
N ARG A 537 18.31 7.09 -31.67
CA ARG A 537 19.06 8.34 -31.49
C ARG A 537 19.99 8.28 -30.28
N ALA A 538 19.48 7.87 -29.13
CA ALA A 538 20.27 7.75 -27.90
C ALA A 538 21.39 6.70 -28.04
N SER A 539 21.13 5.61 -28.75
CA SER A 539 22.14 4.56 -29.03
C SER A 539 23.26 5.05 -29.95
N ARG A 540 22.93 5.90 -30.94
CA ARG A 540 23.93 6.53 -31.82
C ARG A 540 24.78 7.55 -31.08
N GLU A 541 24.18 8.35 -30.20
CA GLU A 541 24.89 9.33 -29.38
C GLU A 541 25.92 8.67 -28.45
N LEU A 542 25.59 7.51 -27.89
CA LEU A 542 26.53 6.69 -27.09
C LEU A 542 27.64 6.05 -27.92
N ARG A 543 27.40 5.75 -29.20
CA ARG A 543 28.36 5.02 -30.05
C ARG A 543 29.34 5.93 -30.80
N HIS A 544 28.89 7.07 -31.30
CA HIS A 544 29.69 7.89 -32.23
C HIS A 544 29.94 9.32 -31.76
N GLY A 545 29.37 9.76 -30.63
CA GLY A 545 29.65 11.08 -30.02
C GLY A 545 29.25 12.32 -30.84
N GLN A 546 29.01 12.19 -32.15
CA GLN A 546 28.63 13.28 -33.04
C GLN A 546 27.24 13.07 -33.67
N PRO A 547 26.40 14.12 -33.74
CA PRO A 547 25.15 14.07 -34.47
C PRO A 547 25.40 13.93 -35.98
N PRO A 548 24.47 13.34 -36.75
CA PRO A 548 24.61 13.23 -38.20
C PRO A 548 24.74 14.62 -38.86
N PRO A 549 25.45 14.74 -40.00
CA PRO A 549 25.57 15.99 -40.73
C PRO A 549 24.18 16.54 -41.08
N ARG A 550 23.97 17.83 -40.83
CA ARG A 550 22.71 18.53 -41.16
C ARG A 550 22.60 18.65 -42.68
N ALA A 551 21.38 18.57 -43.21
CA ALA A 551 21.13 18.79 -44.63
C ALA A 551 21.59 20.21 -45.04
N GLU A 552 22.22 20.34 -46.21
CA GLU A 552 22.84 21.59 -46.70
C GLU A 552 21.84 22.73 -46.93
N MET A 553 20.55 22.43 -47.13
CA MET A 553 19.50 23.43 -47.32
C MET A 553 18.38 23.27 -46.28
N LEU A 554 18.35 24.17 -45.30
CA LEU A 554 17.32 24.25 -44.27
C LEU A 554 16.29 25.34 -44.64
N PRO A 555 14.97 25.05 -44.61
CA PRO A 555 13.95 26.02 -44.97
C PRO A 555 13.82 27.18 -43.97
N CYS A 556 14.06 26.95 -42.68
CA CYS A 556 14.03 27.96 -41.62
C CYS A 556 15.43 28.25 -41.07
N VAL A 557 16.04 29.35 -41.49
CA VAL A 557 17.40 29.75 -41.04
C VAL A 557 17.32 31.01 -40.18
N LEU A 558 18.13 31.07 -39.12
CA LEU A 558 18.31 32.27 -38.30
C LEU A 558 19.09 33.32 -39.09
N ASN A 559 18.64 34.58 -39.03
CA ASN A 559 19.44 35.70 -39.51
C ASN A 559 20.59 35.98 -38.52
N PRO A 560 21.87 35.81 -38.91
CA PRO A 560 23.01 35.94 -38.02
C PRO A 560 23.17 37.36 -37.43
N LEU A 561 22.65 38.41 -38.09
CA LEU A 561 22.75 39.79 -37.63
C LEU A 561 21.62 40.22 -36.67
N GLN A 562 20.48 39.55 -36.71
CA GLN A 562 19.27 39.93 -35.95
C GLN A 562 18.84 38.87 -34.92
N GLY A 563 19.41 37.67 -34.98
CA GLY A 563 19.03 36.54 -34.11
C GLY A 563 17.57 36.09 -34.28
N ARG A 564 16.91 36.46 -35.38
CA ARG A 564 15.50 36.16 -35.70
C ARG A 564 15.39 35.19 -36.88
N LEU A 565 14.34 34.36 -36.90
CA LEU A 565 14.07 33.44 -38.02
C LEU A 565 13.71 34.21 -39.28
N ARG A 566 14.25 33.80 -40.43
CA ARG A 566 13.85 34.29 -41.76
C ARG A 566 12.52 33.65 -42.16
N TRP A 567 11.49 34.46 -42.29
CA TRP A 567 10.15 34.02 -42.69
C TRP A 567 10.05 33.90 -44.21
N THR A 568 10.57 32.81 -44.77
CA THR A 568 10.41 32.45 -46.18
C THR A 568 9.18 31.57 -46.38
N MET A 569 8.63 31.49 -47.60
CA MET A 569 7.51 30.58 -47.90
C MET A 569 7.80 29.10 -47.57
N PRO A 570 9.00 28.56 -47.84
CA PRO A 570 9.37 27.21 -47.39
C PRO A 570 9.36 27.07 -45.86
N CYS A 571 9.82 28.08 -45.10
CA CYS A 571 9.76 28.05 -43.64
C CYS A 571 8.32 28.07 -43.13
N LEU A 572 7.48 28.95 -43.70
CA LEU A 572 6.08 29.06 -43.32
C LEU A 572 5.34 27.73 -43.53
N ARG A 573 5.50 27.11 -44.71
CA ARG A 573 4.92 25.79 -45.01
C ARG A 573 5.37 24.73 -44.01
N ALA A 574 6.65 24.69 -43.64
CA ALA A 574 7.17 23.74 -42.67
C ALA A 574 6.58 23.93 -41.27
N LEU A 575 6.45 25.19 -40.81
CA LEU A 575 5.82 25.52 -39.51
C LEU A 575 4.32 25.19 -39.52
N THR A 576 3.63 25.45 -40.63
CA THR A 576 2.20 25.11 -40.81
C THR A 576 1.97 23.60 -40.73
N LEU A 577 2.74 22.80 -41.47
CA LEU A 577 2.63 21.33 -41.41
C LEU A 577 2.91 20.79 -40.00
N THR A 578 3.87 21.40 -39.29
CA THR A 578 4.18 21.06 -37.90
C THR A 578 2.99 21.39 -36.98
N GLY A 579 2.37 22.56 -37.16
CA GLY A 579 1.19 22.97 -36.40
C GLY A 579 -0.02 22.06 -36.63
N VAL A 580 -0.33 21.76 -37.90
CA VAL A 580 -1.43 20.86 -38.27
C VAL A 580 -1.22 19.47 -37.67
N GLY A 581 -0.06 18.86 -37.88
CA GLY A 581 0.24 17.53 -37.37
C GLY A 581 0.24 17.47 -35.84
N SER A 582 0.82 18.47 -35.18
CA SER A 582 0.82 18.57 -33.72
C SER A 582 -0.59 18.77 -33.15
N GLY A 583 -1.42 19.62 -33.77
CA GLY A 583 -2.79 19.90 -33.32
C GLY A 583 -3.68 18.67 -33.43
N LEU A 584 -3.70 18.03 -34.61
CA LEU A 584 -4.49 16.82 -34.84
C LEU A 584 -4.10 15.69 -33.89
N LEU A 585 -2.81 15.42 -33.72
CA LEU A 585 -2.33 14.35 -32.83
C LEU A 585 -2.53 14.70 -31.35
N SER A 586 -2.42 15.98 -30.98
CA SER A 586 -2.72 16.42 -29.61
C SER A 586 -4.20 16.21 -29.28
N GLY A 587 -5.10 16.58 -30.19
CA GLY A 587 -6.55 16.37 -30.01
C GLY A 587 -6.96 14.90 -30.06
N LEU A 588 -6.36 14.11 -30.96
CA LEU A 588 -6.70 12.69 -31.14
C LEU A 588 -6.16 11.79 -30.03
N LEU A 589 -4.93 12.05 -29.56
CA LEU A 589 -4.18 11.12 -28.71
C LEU A 589 -3.79 11.69 -27.34
N GLY A 590 -4.00 12.98 -27.06
CA GLY A 590 -3.74 13.56 -25.73
C GLY A 590 -2.27 13.71 -25.32
N VAL A 591 -1.34 13.67 -26.28
CA VAL A 591 0.11 13.56 -26.03
C VAL A 591 0.87 14.88 -26.19
N GLY A 592 0.17 15.99 -26.42
CA GLY A 592 0.72 17.35 -26.49
C GLY A 592 1.62 17.65 -27.71
N GLY A 593 1.86 16.68 -28.60
CA GLY A 593 2.56 16.89 -29.88
C GLY A 593 4.08 17.05 -29.81
N GLY A 594 4.70 16.98 -28.62
CA GLY A 594 6.15 17.23 -28.44
C GLY A 594 7.08 16.32 -29.26
N PHE A 595 6.69 15.06 -29.45
CA PHE A 595 7.42 14.09 -30.29
C PHE A 595 7.31 14.37 -31.79
N VAL A 596 6.41 15.27 -32.22
CA VAL A 596 6.29 15.76 -33.61
C VAL A 596 7.06 17.07 -33.75
N ILE A 597 6.88 17.99 -32.80
CA ILE A 597 7.43 19.34 -32.85
C ILE A 597 8.96 19.33 -32.80
N ILE A 598 9.58 18.59 -31.86
CA ILE A 598 11.04 18.58 -31.74
C ILE A 598 11.71 18.06 -33.02
N PRO A 599 11.29 16.92 -33.57
CA PRO A 599 11.81 16.44 -34.85
C PRO A 599 11.63 17.39 -36.01
N ALA A 600 10.45 17.99 -36.14
CA ALA A 600 10.14 18.89 -37.23
C ALA A 600 11.03 20.14 -37.16
N LEU A 601 11.13 20.76 -35.98
CA LEU A 601 12.03 21.90 -35.77
C LEU A 601 13.50 21.52 -36.00
N THR A 602 13.94 20.34 -35.56
CA THR A 602 15.32 19.88 -35.79
C THR A 602 15.60 19.61 -37.28
N ARG A 603 14.61 19.15 -38.04
CA ARG A 603 14.74 18.85 -39.47
C ARG A 603 14.67 20.10 -40.34
N TYR A 604 13.84 21.06 -39.98
CA TYR A 604 13.53 22.22 -40.82
C TYR A 604 14.24 23.51 -40.40
N SER A 605 14.84 23.54 -39.19
CA SER A 605 15.53 24.73 -38.70
C SER A 605 16.98 24.49 -38.29
N ASP A 606 17.77 25.55 -38.31
CA ASP A 606 19.15 25.59 -37.84
C ASP A 606 19.30 25.78 -36.32
N LEU A 607 18.18 25.85 -35.59
CA LEU A 607 18.13 26.10 -34.16
C LEU A 607 18.97 25.09 -33.35
N GLY A 608 19.64 25.59 -32.31
CA GLY A 608 20.32 24.74 -31.33
C GLY A 608 19.31 23.91 -30.52
N MET A 609 19.70 22.70 -30.10
CA MET A 609 18.82 21.77 -29.38
C MET A 609 18.15 22.38 -28.15
N LYS A 610 18.86 23.24 -27.40
CA LYS A 610 18.30 23.98 -26.25
C LYS A 610 17.15 24.90 -26.67
N SER A 611 17.28 25.62 -27.79
CA SER A 611 16.24 26.50 -28.33
C SER A 611 15.09 25.71 -28.95
N VAL A 612 15.36 24.57 -29.61
CA VAL A 612 14.32 23.66 -30.13
C VAL A 612 13.46 23.11 -28.99
N VAL A 613 14.07 22.59 -27.91
CA VAL A 613 13.34 22.05 -26.76
C VAL A 613 12.50 23.14 -26.09
N ALA A 614 13.10 24.31 -25.81
CA ALA A 614 12.39 25.41 -25.18
C ALA A 614 11.22 25.94 -26.05
N THR A 615 11.42 26.06 -27.36
CA THR A 615 10.37 26.47 -28.31
C THR A 615 9.27 25.42 -28.40
N SER A 616 9.61 24.13 -28.36
CA SER A 616 8.62 23.05 -28.37
C SER A 616 7.77 23.02 -27.10
N LEU A 617 8.37 23.25 -25.91
CA LEU A 617 7.62 23.38 -24.65
C LEU A 617 6.61 24.53 -24.68
N ALA A 618 6.98 25.66 -25.29
CA ALA A 618 6.06 26.79 -25.47
C ALA A 618 4.88 26.42 -26.38
N VAL A 619 5.13 25.71 -27.48
CA VAL A 619 4.06 25.20 -28.37
C VAL A 619 3.15 24.22 -27.63
N ILE A 620 3.72 23.23 -26.92
CA ILE A 620 2.98 22.23 -26.16
C ILE A 620 2.07 22.90 -25.13
N ALA A 621 2.58 23.88 -24.38
CA ALA A 621 1.80 24.60 -23.39
C ALA A 621 0.60 25.34 -24.01
N LEU A 622 0.81 26.05 -25.11
CA LEU A 622 -0.25 26.80 -25.80
C LEU A 622 -1.30 25.88 -26.45
N VAL A 623 -0.87 24.83 -27.17
CA VAL A 623 -1.77 23.87 -27.81
C VAL A 623 -2.57 23.09 -26.77
N SER A 624 -1.90 22.62 -25.70
CA SER A 624 -2.57 21.89 -24.61
C SER A 624 -3.60 22.76 -23.89
N THR A 625 -3.33 24.06 -23.71
CA THR A 625 -4.30 24.99 -23.13
C THR A 625 -5.57 25.05 -23.99
N GLY A 626 -5.43 25.19 -25.32
CA GLY A 626 -6.57 25.17 -26.24
C GLY A 626 -7.31 23.83 -26.21
N SER A 627 -6.60 22.70 -26.24
CA SER A 627 -7.21 21.36 -26.18
C SER A 627 -7.94 21.09 -24.85
N VAL A 628 -7.39 21.54 -23.72
CA VAL A 628 -8.03 21.40 -22.39
C VAL A 628 -9.28 22.27 -22.30
N ILE A 629 -9.25 23.50 -22.82
CA ILE A 629 -10.44 24.37 -22.89
C ILE A 629 -11.53 23.68 -23.71
N THR A 630 -11.22 23.20 -24.91
CA THR A 630 -12.18 22.47 -25.76
C THR A 630 -12.73 21.23 -25.05
N ALA A 631 -11.89 20.43 -24.40
CA ALA A 631 -12.32 19.23 -23.66
C ALA A 631 -13.15 19.54 -22.41
N SER A 632 -12.91 20.70 -21.79
CA SER A 632 -13.71 21.18 -20.66
C SER A 632 -15.09 21.64 -21.11
N LEU A 633 -15.17 22.37 -22.25
CA LEU A 633 -16.42 22.81 -22.85
C LEU A 633 -17.25 21.64 -23.39
N SER A 634 -16.62 20.57 -23.86
CA SER A 634 -17.29 19.36 -24.34
C SER A 634 -17.72 18.40 -23.22
N GLY A 635 -17.45 18.71 -21.95
CA GLY A 635 -17.84 17.89 -20.79
C GLY A 635 -17.05 16.59 -20.60
N VAL A 636 -15.93 16.40 -21.32
CA VAL A 636 -15.10 15.16 -21.28
C VAL A 636 -14.04 15.23 -20.16
N MET A 637 -13.88 16.39 -19.53
CA MET A 637 -12.83 16.64 -18.54
C MET A 637 -13.21 16.18 -17.12
N HIS A 638 -12.55 15.13 -16.63
CA HIS A 638 -12.69 14.66 -15.25
C HIS A 638 -11.76 15.42 -14.30
N TRP A 639 -12.25 16.53 -13.75
CA TRP A 639 -11.47 17.40 -12.84
C TRP A 639 -11.01 16.72 -11.55
N THR A 640 -11.78 15.74 -11.06
CA THR A 640 -11.47 14.96 -9.85
C THR A 640 -10.18 14.15 -9.98
N VAL A 641 -9.86 13.66 -11.18
CA VAL A 641 -8.61 12.94 -11.48
C VAL A 641 -7.56 13.88 -12.08
N GLY A 642 -8.01 14.79 -12.94
CA GLY A 642 -7.13 15.69 -13.69
C GLY A 642 -6.34 16.66 -12.82
N ALA A 643 -6.99 17.30 -11.84
CA ALA A 643 -6.31 18.27 -10.98
C ALA A 643 -5.25 17.65 -10.08
N PRO A 644 -5.50 16.53 -9.36
CA PRO A 644 -4.46 15.85 -8.58
C PRO A 644 -3.31 15.33 -9.44
N PHE A 645 -3.61 14.73 -10.61
CA PHE A 645 -2.58 14.23 -11.52
C PHE A 645 -1.70 15.37 -12.05
N ALA A 646 -2.28 16.50 -12.45
CA ALA A 646 -1.54 17.67 -12.89
C ALA A 646 -0.70 18.30 -11.78
N LEU A 647 -1.23 18.39 -10.56
CA LEU A 647 -0.48 18.85 -9.40
C LEU A 647 0.75 17.97 -9.15
N GLY A 648 0.55 16.64 -9.20
CA GLY A 648 1.65 15.67 -9.13
C GLY A 648 2.70 15.93 -10.20
N ALA A 649 2.30 16.11 -11.45
CA ALA A 649 3.22 16.36 -12.56
C ALA A 649 4.02 17.66 -12.40
N VAL A 650 3.42 18.72 -11.89
CA VAL A 650 4.14 19.98 -11.60
C VAL A 650 5.17 19.78 -10.49
N ILE A 651 4.80 19.12 -9.39
CA ILE A 651 5.71 18.82 -8.28
C ILE A 651 6.87 17.94 -8.77
N GLY A 652 6.55 16.87 -9.51
CA GLY A 652 7.52 15.96 -10.10
C GLY A 652 8.48 16.65 -11.05
N LEU A 653 8.00 17.60 -11.86
CA LEU A 653 8.85 18.39 -12.75
C LEU A 653 9.86 19.24 -11.96
N ILE A 654 9.39 19.95 -10.93
CA ILE A 654 10.23 20.84 -10.12
C ILE A 654 11.34 20.03 -9.43
N VAL A 655 10.97 18.92 -8.79
CA VAL A 655 11.91 18.02 -8.11
C VAL A 655 12.84 17.35 -9.12
N GLY A 656 12.28 16.79 -10.19
CA GLY A 656 13.02 16.10 -11.24
C GLY A 656 14.07 17.00 -11.90
N ARG A 657 13.81 18.30 -12.04
CA ARG A 657 14.76 19.26 -12.61
C ARG A 657 15.99 19.48 -11.72
N GLN A 658 15.85 19.42 -10.40
CA GLN A 658 16.97 19.52 -9.47
C GLN A 658 17.90 18.31 -9.55
N VAL A 659 17.32 17.14 -9.86
CA VAL A 659 18.04 15.86 -10.00
C VAL A 659 18.55 15.66 -11.43
N ALA A 660 17.90 16.26 -12.43
CA ALA A 660 18.22 16.09 -13.85
C ALA A 660 19.67 16.46 -14.18
N ARG A 661 20.26 17.43 -13.46
CA ARG A 661 21.69 17.77 -13.62
C ARG A 661 22.66 16.62 -13.32
N TYR A 662 22.23 15.60 -12.56
CA TYR A 662 23.05 14.44 -12.18
C TYR A 662 22.68 13.16 -12.96
N LEU A 663 21.43 13.03 -13.43
CA LEU A 663 20.92 11.80 -14.05
C LEU A 663 20.66 11.92 -15.56
N ALA A 664 20.60 13.13 -16.13
CA ALA A 664 20.29 13.29 -17.54
C ALA A 664 21.42 12.76 -18.44
N GLY A 665 21.08 11.85 -19.36
CA GLY A 665 22.02 11.33 -20.34
C GLY A 665 21.36 10.35 -21.33
N PRO A 666 22.10 9.91 -22.37
CA PRO A 666 21.55 9.03 -23.41
C PRO A 666 21.03 7.69 -22.88
N ARG A 667 21.67 7.11 -21.85
CA ARG A 667 21.20 5.87 -21.22
C ARG A 667 19.82 5.99 -20.59
N LEU A 668 19.53 7.15 -20.00
CA LEU A 668 18.23 7.42 -19.41
C LEU A 668 17.16 7.54 -20.49
N GLN A 669 17.47 8.18 -21.62
CA GLN A 669 16.58 8.21 -22.79
C GLN A 669 16.32 6.81 -23.37
N GLN A 670 17.33 5.92 -23.41
CA GLN A 670 17.13 4.53 -23.81
C GLN A 670 16.17 3.80 -22.87
N LEU A 671 16.35 3.94 -21.55
CA LEU A 671 15.47 3.31 -20.55
C LEU A 671 14.01 3.76 -20.74
N PHE A 672 13.79 5.06 -20.91
CA PHE A 672 12.44 5.59 -21.18
C PHE A 672 11.86 5.08 -22.50
N ALA A 673 12.69 4.94 -23.53
CA ALA A 673 12.25 4.40 -24.81
C ALA A 673 11.79 2.95 -24.67
N VAL A 674 12.53 2.13 -23.91
CA VAL A 674 12.16 0.74 -23.62
C VAL A 674 10.85 0.67 -22.85
N CYS A 675 10.67 1.48 -21.80
CA CYS A 675 9.39 1.55 -21.08
C CYS A 675 8.22 1.92 -21.98
N GLY A 676 8.40 2.88 -22.89
CA GLY A 676 7.36 3.27 -23.85
C GLY A 676 7.07 2.21 -24.91
N ILE A 677 8.08 1.47 -25.38
CA ILE A 677 7.88 0.31 -26.27
C ILE A 677 7.04 -0.77 -25.57
N VAL A 678 7.36 -1.08 -24.31
CA VAL A 678 6.59 -2.03 -23.50
C VAL A 678 5.15 -1.56 -23.32
N ALA A 679 4.94 -0.28 -23.01
CA ALA A 679 3.60 0.30 -22.88
C ALA A 679 2.80 0.24 -24.19
N ALA A 680 3.45 0.44 -25.35
CA ALA A 680 2.81 0.30 -26.66
C ALA A 680 2.36 -1.14 -26.93
N PHE A 681 3.19 -2.14 -26.62
CA PHE A 681 2.81 -3.54 -26.74
C PHE A 681 1.68 -3.91 -25.78
N MET A 682 1.73 -3.44 -24.54
CA MET A 682 0.65 -3.67 -23.58
C MET A 682 -0.67 -3.07 -24.05
N LEU A 683 -0.65 -1.85 -24.61
CA LEU A 683 -1.84 -1.20 -25.17
C LEU A 683 -2.39 -1.96 -26.38
N ALA A 684 -1.52 -2.48 -27.25
CA ALA A 684 -1.95 -3.30 -28.37
C ALA A 684 -2.55 -4.65 -27.92
N LEU A 685 -2.03 -5.24 -26.84
CA LEU A 685 -2.50 -6.52 -26.29
C LEU A 685 -3.78 -6.39 -25.47
N SER A 686 -4.03 -5.23 -24.86
CA SER A 686 -5.24 -4.98 -24.07
C SER A 686 -6.50 -4.77 -24.92
N VAL A 687 -6.37 -4.73 -26.24
CA VAL A 687 -7.44 -4.42 -27.20
C VAL A 687 -8.15 -5.68 -27.71
N ARG A 688 -8.03 -6.81 -26.99
CA ARG A 688 -8.71 -8.07 -27.30
C ARG A 688 -10.11 -8.17 -26.72
#